data_AF-A0A369J5I6-F1
#
_entry.id   AF-A0A369J5I6-F1
#
_cell.length_a   1.000
_cell.length_b   1.000
_cell.length_c   1.000
_cell.angle_alpha   90.00
_cell.angle_beta   90.00
_cell.angle_gamma   90.00
#
_symmetry.space_group_name_H-M   'P 1'
#
loop_
_entity.id
_entity.type
_entity.pdbx_description
1 polymer ?
#
loop_
_entity_poly.entity_id
_entity_poly.type
_entity_poly.pdbx_seq_one_letter_code
_entity_poly.pdbx_strand_id
1 'polypeptide(L)'
;MFEPCETGTLKRAASASPPPDEDDAERYFKRLRTAVHDLWPEKEHRSQDKQVRRILGSDPLSKDDKWQMVTILGTVVAVGKERDPDLVTDDTRGFLPSVTTDDSLRGLLAACHASGSYCRIRSLQFYRKPHVKFDFRQHWDPTECAQEIATEKSWETGFLGDNASALWDHITKHFRGRDADDREYAHYVAIVQSSGMGKTRTVDELSKTRFVIPMNLTSNKGTGYPPPDKDVLQFFSCPGGQENINRRICCFLEALFENTSEVLQEEFEGLAYDDVAPQFRERMTERQEFYKPNRFRARFYSAVVESAKRKVETLESLKRDSPVLDRVTLLQALTQLVHILLGESNEPPLEEQPSTPKDGPLVILAFDGAHMLTPNLAYTPLHEPWSTLSELQDVLRALNHLSCFSIFVSLTETISSVKSGMWSERSRSALAEESRSKLAQIQPFSNLGFDVLAVKVSLDSSWDLEKVTELSHMAHLGRPLFGTRYDCGNKMVRRCLLDYAGLKLLMANVSGLKEFSLDQKFACLAQRIPLEFNSETTVDQSAQQKKQVHEHMRVCLGVDSAFEKMETVSASEPLLSEAAYGIMSPSPYQPSFNAPEALQWVLRGFSVHQGKRGELLTMLLLTLARDKAVAASGSPIISLTSFLCGSLFTVDDTLRQLSADFPNAKMHFNHFVKTRQTAVIKADRLLLLATRGAAVHIANSDFVVDGINPFLCNNTTFSRNNLGLILWRADNNPRFTGTPHRALFGLMDPYFIGVLDEEGNVDSAVPLIKIVFALGAEVPSLSVTRKPPSSEYNAVVYEIWCAGLSPLCLPVVESGLGWNELLRMSYPRRTSSYMGRDVHGELGRVMNPGVASDDGYWKAWVCSGVPSD
;
A
#
# COMPACT_ATOMS: atom_id res chain seq x y z
N MET A 1 -49.82 9.68 -13.61
CA MET A 1 -50.32 10.96 -14.15
C MET A 1 -49.16 11.64 -14.82
N PHE A 2 -49.25 11.75 -16.15
CA PHE A 2 -48.29 12.43 -17.02
C PHE A 2 -48.43 13.94 -16.88
N GLU A 3 -47.31 14.67 -16.90
CA GLU A 3 -47.10 15.83 -17.79
C GLU A 3 -45.59 16.16 -17.92
N PRO A 4 -45.12 16.73 -19.06
CA PRO A 4 -43.74 16.67 -19.53
C PRO A 4 -42.96 17.98 -19.34
N CYS A 5 -41.64 17.88 -19.15
CA CYS A 5 -40.74 19.03 -19.02
C CYS A 5 -40.18 19.45 -20.39
N GLU A 6 -40.34 20.72 -20.70
CA GLU A 6 -40.01 21.39 -21.96
C GLU A 6 -38.50 21.43 -22.27
N THR A 7 -38.20 21.38 -23.57
CA THR A 7 -36.88 21.54 -24.17
C THR A 7 -36.37 22.99 -24.09
N GLY A 8 -35.50 23.28 -23.13
CA GLY A 8 -34.79 24.54 -22.99
C GLY A 8 -33.35 24.50 -23.54
N THR A 9 -33.16 25.08 -24.73
CA THR A 9 -31.86 25.27 -25.39
C THR A 9 -31.02 26.31 -24.64
N LEU A 10 -29.95 25.91 -23.92
CA LEU A 10 -29.01 26.84 -23.28
C LEU A 10 -27.75 27.06 -24.14
N LYS A 11 -27.66 28.28 -24.69
CA LYS A 11 -26.49 28.86 -25.36
C LYS A 11 -25.29 28.88 -24.39
N ARG A 12 -24.13 28.39 -24.85
CA ARG A 12 -22.83 28.59 -24.21
C ARG A 12 -22.52 30.10 -24.11
N ALA A 13 -22.55 30.64 -22.89
CA ALA A 13 -21.87 31.88 -22.58
C ALA A 13 -20.40 31.55 -22.26
N ALA A 14 -19.47 32.04 -23.07
CA ALA A 14 -18.05 32.01 -22.76
C ALA A 14 -17.78 33.02 -21.63
N SER A 15 -17.57 32.55 -20.41
CA SER A 15 -17.03 33.39 -19.33
C SER A 15 -15.52 33.54 -19.54
N ALA A 16 -15.10 34.70 -20.03
CA ALA A 16 -13.71 35.13 -19.93
C ALA A 16 -13.37 35.33 -18.44
N SER A 17 -12.31 34.69 -17.97
CA SER A 17 -11.75 34.91 -16.63
C SER A 17 -11.31 36.37 -16.46
N PRO A 18 -11.42 36.97 -15.27
CA PRO A 18 -10.88 38.30 -15.00
C PRO A 18 -9.34 38.27 -15.10
N PRO A 19 -8.69 39.41 -15.44
CA PRO A 19 -7.23 39.48 -15.47
C PRO A 19 -6.65 39.26 -14.06
N PRO A 20 -5.47 38.64 -13.94
CA PRO A 20 -4.82 38.43 -12.65
C PRO A 20 -4.45 39.76 -11.98
N ASP A 21 -4.55 39.81 -10.66
CA ASP A 21 -4.10 40.93 -9.82
C ASP A 21 -2.62 41.29 -10.07
N GLU A 22 -2.26 42.58 -10.03
CA GLU A 22 -0.88 43.05 -10.26
C GLU A 22 0.14 42.42 -9.29
N ASP A 23 -0.28 42.12 -8.05
CA ASP A 23 0.54 41.46 -7.03
C ASP A 23 0.92 40.00 -7.41
N ASP A 24 0.04 39.29 -8.11
CA ASP A 24 0.29 37.92 -8.55
C ASP A 24 1.24 37.88 -9.76
N ALA A 25 1.16 38.89 -10.64
CA ALA A 25 2.09 39.05 -11.74
C ALA A 25 3.52 39.36 -11.25
N GLU A 26 3.67 40.26 -10.27
CA GLU A 26 4.99 40.59 -9.72
C GLU A 26 5.62 39.40 -8.98
N ARG A 27 4.81 38.63 -8.23
CA ARG A 27 5.24 37.37 -7.57
C ARG A 27 5.62 36.29 -8.58
N TYR A 28 4.91 36.20 -9.70
CA TYR A 28 5.24 35.31 -10.81
C TYR A 28 6.58 35.68 -11.48
N PHE A 29 6.79 36.96 -11.83
CA PHE A 29 8.04 37.41 -12.43
C PHE A 29 9.23 37.35 -11.46
N LYS A 30 9.01 37.52 -10.15
CA LYS A 30 10.06 37.35 -9.12
C LYS A 30 10.52 35.89 -9.02
N ARG A 31 9.60 34.91 -9.12
CA ARG A 31 9.95 33.48 -9.16
C ARG A 31 10.79 33.12 -10.38
N LEU A 32 10.44 33.63 -11.57
CA LEU A 32 11.19 33.36 -12.81
C LEU A 32 12.65 33.83 -12.73
N ARG A 33 12.93 34.90 -11.97
CA ARG A 33 14.28 35.48 -11.83
C ARG A 33 15.19 34.76 -10.82
N THR A 34 14.69 33.73 -10.12
CA THR A 34 15.50 33.02 -9.11
C THR A 34 16.61 32.23 -9.80
N ALA A 35 17.87 32.53 -9.46
CA ALA A 35 19.01 31.74 -9.90
C ALA A 35 19.00 30.38 -9.16
N VAL A 36 19.25 29.31 -9.91
CA VAL A 36 19.28 27.93 -9.42
C VAL A 36 20.66 27.32 -9.66
N HIS A 37 21.07 26.35 -8.84
CA HIS A 37 22.40 25.74 -8.86
C HIS A 37 22.80 25.28 -10.26
N ASP A 38 23.88 25.82 -10.84
CA ASP A 38 24.33 25.50 -12.20
C ASP A 38 24.60 23.99 -12.38
N LEU A 39 24.01 23.39 -13.41
CA LEU A 39 24.07 21.94 -13.66
C LEU A 39 25.00 21.60 -14.84
N TRP A 40 25.52 22.62 -15.53
CA TRP A 40 26.38 22.42 -16.69
C TRP A 40 27.82 22.76 -16.32
N PRO A 41 28.78 21.85 -16.54
CA PRO A 41 30.18 22.20 -16.37
C PRO A 41 30.59 23.29 -17.36
N GLU A 42 31.57 24.11 -17.00
CA GLU A 42 32.00 25.28 -17.79
C GLU A 42 32.37 24.96 -19.25
N LYS A 43 32.94 23.76 -19.49
CA LYS A 43 33.23 23.25 -20.84
C LYS A 43 31.97 23.13 -21.71
N GLU A 44 30.86 22.74 -21.11
CA GLU A 44 29.60 22.49 -21.78
C GLU A 44 28.84 23.80 -22.04
N HIS A 45 28.93 24.78 -21.12
CA HIS A 45 28.52 26.15 -21.40
C HIS A 45 29.23 26.75 -22.61
N ARG A 46 30.57 26.62 -22.69
CA ARG A 46 31.34 27.09 -23.85
C ARG A 46 30.90 26.43 -25.16
N SER A 47 30.58 25.13 -25.12
CA SER A 47 30.08 24.39 -26.29
C SER A 47 28.75 24.93 -26.79
N GLN A 48 27.78 25.07 -25.89
CA GLN A 48 26.45 25.58 -26.24
C GLN A 48 26.46 27.05 -26.63
N ASP A 49 27.27 27.90 -25.98
CA ASP A 49 27.41 29.31 -26.33
C ASP A 49 27.95 29.46 -27.76
N LYS A 50 28.89 28.61 -28.19
CA LYS A 50 29.39 28.59 -29.56
C LYS A 50 28.27 28.25 -30.56
N GLN A 51 27.39 27.32 -30.22
CA GLN A 51 26.25 26.93 -31.06
C GLN A 51 25.20 28.04 -31.13
N VAL A 52 24.84 28.66 -29.99
CA VAL A 52 23.90 29.79 -29.95
C VAL A 52 24.42 30.96 -30.77
N ARG A 53 25.70 31.34 -30.62
CA ARG A 53 26.31 32.43 -31.42
C ARG A 53 26.31 32.14 -32.92
N ARG A 54 26.51 30.88 -33.31
CA ARG A 54 26.46 30.46 -34.72
C ARG A 54 25.06 30.66 -35.31
N ILE A 55 24.00 30.50 -34.51
CA ILE A 55 22.61 30.64 -34.94
C ILE A 55 22.17 32.11 -34.94
N LEU A 56 22.55 32.89 -33.93
CA LEU A 56 22.10 34.28 -33.76
C LEU A 56 22.94 35.31 -34.52
N GLY A 57 24.18 35.00 -34.88
CA GLY A 57 25.10 35.97 -35.49
C GLY A 57 25.70 36.94 -34.47
N SER A 58 26.33 38.03 -34.94
CA SER A 58 27.09 38.98 -34.12
C SER A 58 26.66 40.45 -34.32
N ASP A 59 25.47 40.68 -34.86
CA ASP A 59 24.96 42.04 -35.06
C ASP A 59 24.59 42.70 -33.72
N PRO A 60 24.78 44.03 -33.58
CA PRO A 60 24.38 44.76 -32.38
C PRO A 60 22.85 44.83 -32.30
N LEU A 61 22.29 44.23 -31.24
CA LEU A 61 20.85 44.16 -31.00
C LEU A 61 20.41 45.16 -29.92
N SER A 62 19.22 45.74 -30.08
CA SER A 62 18.66 46.68 -29.10
C SER A 62 17.81 45.94 -28.07
N LYS A 63 18.00 46.25 -26.78
CA LYS A 63 17.17 45.71 -25.68
C LYS A 63 15.69 46.12 -25.79
N ASP A 64 15.38 47.17 -26.56
CA ASP A 64 14.02 47.68 -26.75
C ASP A 64 13.28 46.91 -27.86
N ASP A 65 13.99 46.11 -28.67
CA ASP A 65 13.39 45.21 -29.64
C ASP A 65 13.00 43.88 -28.98
N LYS A 66 11.73 43.83 -28.57
CA LYS A 66 11.15 42.68 -27.86
C LYS A 66 11.21 41.39 -28.69
N TRP A 67 11.12 41.46 -30.02
CA TRP A 67 11.17 40.27 -30.88
C TRP A 67 12.57 39.68 -30.96
N GLN A 68 13.61 40.52 -30.95
CA GLN A 68 15.00 40.06 -30.85
C GLN A 68 15.26 39.35 -29.52
N MET A 69 14.76 39.89 -28.40
CA MET A 69 14.91 39.25 -27.09
C MET A 69 14.22 37.89 -27.01
N VAL A 70 13.03 37.74 -27.61
CA VAL A 70 12.32 36.46 -27.72
C VAL A 70 13.14 35.46 -28.54
N THR A 71 13.76 35.92 -29.64
CA THR A 71 14.59 35.09 -30.51
C THR A 71 15.86 34.59 -29.81
N ILE A 72 16.52 35.45 -29.04
CA ILE A 72 17.69 35.08 -28.23
C ILE A 72 17.31 33.98 -27.23
N LEU A 73 16.27 34.22 -26.44
CA LEU A 73 15.83 33.26 -25.42
C LEU A 73 15.40 31.92 -26.03
N GLY A 74 14.61 31.97 -27.11
CA GLY A 74 14.15 30.79 -27.84
C GLY A 74 15.32 29.95 -28.37
N THR A 75 16.37 30.61 -28.88
CA THR A 75 17.57 29.92 -29.38
C THR A 75 18.39 29.28 -28.26
N VAL A 76 18.56 29.96 -27.13
CA VAL A 76 19.28 29.40 -25.96
C VAL A 76 18.54 28.19 -25.38
N VAL A 77 17.20 28.21 -25.37
CA VAL A 77 16.37 27.07 -24.96
C VAL A 77 16.45 25.93 -25.97
N ALA A 78 16.36 26.22 -27.27
CA ALA A 78 16.43 25.19 -28.32
C ALA A 78 17.77 24.43 -28.30
N VAL A 79 18.89 25.15 -28.20
CA VAL A 79 20.23 24.54 -28.10
C VAL A 79 20.37 23.71 -26.82
N GLY A 80 19.86 24.21 -25.69
CA GLY A 80 19.86 23.45 -24.44
C GLY A 80 19.04 22.16 -24.55
N LYS A 81 17.89 22.21 -25.20
CA LYS A 81 16.98 21.07 -25.38
C LYS A 81 17.54 20.00 -26.32
N GLU A 82 18.27 20.40 -27.36
CA GLU A 82 19.00 19.44 -28.21
C GLU A 82 20.07 18.68 -27.40
N ARG A 83 20.64 19.34 -26.38
CA ARG A 83 21.72 18.80 -25.58
C ARG A 83 21.25 17.94 -24.40
N ASP A 84 20.24 18.40 -23.69
CA ASP A 84 19.59 17.67 -22.60
C ASP A 84 18.07 17.98 -22.60
N PRO A 85 17.27 17.14 -23.28
CA PRO A 85 15.84 17.37 -23.40
C PRO A 85 15.05 17.12 -22.11
N ASP A 86 15.67 16.52 -21.09
CA ASP A 86 15.04 16.25 -19.79
C ASP A 86 15.32 17.37 -18.78
N LEU A 87 16.38 18.15 -18.99
CA LEU A 87 16.74 19.28 -18.14
C LEU A 87 16.07 20.60 -18.56
N VAL A 88 15.79 20.82 -19.84
CA VAL A 88 15.39 22.13 -20.40
C VAL A 88 13.89 22.21 -20.71
N THR A 89 13.25 23.34 -20.35
CA THR A 89 11.79 23.57 -20.47
C THR A 89 11.20 23.31 -21.88
N ASP A 90 9.97 22.79 -21.93
CA ASP A 90 9.24 22.52 -23.18
C ASP A 90 8.39 23.71 -23.68
N ASP A 91 8.11 24.70 -22.82
CA ASP A 91 7.18 25.79 -23.13
C ASP A 91 7.89 27.10 -23.48
N THR A 92 8.37 27.23 -24.70
CA THR A 92 8.95 28.50 -25.19
C THR A 92 7.90 29.59 -25.43
N ARG A 93 6.61 29.23 -25.58
CA ARG A 93 5.52 30.17 -25.89
C ARG A 93 5.00 30.89 -24.64
N GLY A 94 5.03 30.24 -23.47
CA GLY A 94 4.68 30.83 -22.18
C GLY A 94 5.62 31.97 -21.75
N PHE A 95 6.77 32.14 -22.39
CA PHE A 95 7.73 33.21 -22.08
C PHE A 95 7.51 34.51 -22.86
N LEU A 96 6.69 34.52 -23.92
CA LEU A 96 6.38 35.72 -24.70
C LEU A 96 5.85 36.87 -23.83
N PRO A 97 4.91 36.67 -22.89
CA PRO A 97 4.48 37.72 -21.98
C PRO A 97 5.64 38.26 -21.14
N SER A 98 6.47 37.38 -20.57
CA SER A 98 7.59 37.76 -19.69
C SER A 98 8.66 38.58 -20.41
N VAL A 99 9.06 38.17 -21.62
CA VAL A 99 10.05 38.91 -22.42
C VAL A 99 9.49 40.25 -22.90
N THR A 100 8.18 40.36 -23.10
CA THR A 100 7.54 41.60 -23.57
C THR A 100 7.17 42.58 -22.47
N THR A 101 7.06 42.15 -21.21
CA THR A 101 6.71 43.00 -20.06
C THR A 101 7.88 43.28 -19.09
N ASP A 102 8.86 42.39 -18.94
CA ASP A 102 9.97 42.55 -17.98
C ASP A 102 11.24 43.22 -18.58
N ASP A 103 11.51 44.48 -18.21
CA ASP A 103 12.71 45.23 -18.63
C ASP A 103 14.02 44.65 -18.08
N SER A 104 14.00 44.04 -16.90
CA SER A 104 15.19 43.45 -16.29
C SER A 104 15.61 42.18 -17.03
N LEU A 105 14.65 41.36 -17.46
CA LEU A 105 14.92 40.17 -18.26
C LEU A 105 15.46 40.56 -19.65
N ARG A 106 14.86 41.57 -20.29
CA ARG A 106 15.39 42.13 -21.56
C ARG A 106 16.82 42.64 -21.41
N GLY A 107 17.12 43.35 -20.32
CA GLY A 107 18.47 43.79 -20.00
C GLY A 107 19.46 42.63 -19.82
N LEU A 108 19.05 41.54 -19.17
CA LEU A 108 19.87 40.34 -19.00
C LEU A 108 20.14 39.63 -20.32
N LEU A 109 19.12 39.47 -21.17
CA LEU A 109 19.24 38.83 -22.49
C LEU A 109 20.19 39.62 -23.39
N ALA A 110 20.04 40.95 -23.44
CA ALA A 110 20.94 41.83 -24.18
C ALA A 110 22.39 41.75 -23.68
N ALA A 111 22.61 41.73 -22.35
CA ALA A 111 23.94 41.60 -21.77
C ALA A 111 24.60 40.23 -22.05
N CYS A 112 23.81 39.14 -22.00
CA CYS A 112 24.30 37.80 -22.34
C CYS A 112 24.67 37.70 -23.83
N HIS A 113 23.86 38.31 -24.70
CA HIS A 113 24.16 38.38 -26.13
C HIS A 113 25.44 39.18 -26.41
N ALA A 114 25.58 40.37 -25.81
CA ALA A 114 26.76 41.22 -25.99
C ALA A 114 28.07 40.57 -25.48
N SER A 115 28.00 39.83 -24.38
CA SER A 115 29.14 39.06 -23.84
C SER A 115 29.37 37.72 -24.56
N GLY A 116 28.38 37.26 -25.33
CA GLY A 116 28.34 35.94 -25.95
C GLY A 116 28.22 34.77 -24.95
N SER A 117 28.04 35.04 -23.65
CA SER A 117 27.89 34.00 -22.63
C SER A 117 26.45 33.94 -22.15
N TYR A 118 25.84 32.76 -22.28
CA TYR A 118 24.44 32.54 -21.89
C TYR A 118 24.31 31.72 -20.60
N CYS A 119 25.40 31.50 -19.85
CA CYS A 119 25.39 30.73 -18.59
C CYS A 119 24.37 31.28 -17.57
N ARG A 120 24.27 32.61 -17.49
CA ARG A 120 23.33 33.28 -16.59
C ARG A 120 21.87 32.98 -16.93
N ILE A 121 21.54 32.83 -18.22
CA ILE A 121 20.19 32.44 -18.66
C ILE A 121 19.94 30.97 -18.33
N ARG A 122 20.92 30.09 -18.55
CA ARG A 122 20.81 28.66 -18.22
C ARG A 122 20.71 28.37 -16.72
N SER A 123 21.13 29.33 -15.89
CA SER A 123 21.04 29.30 -14.44
C SER A 123 19.72 29.86 -13.89
N LEU A 124 18.79 30.31 -14.75
CA LEU A 124 17.48 30.81 -14.30
C LEU A 124 16.51 29.65 -14.08
N GLN A 125 15.66 29.77 -13.06
CA GLN A 125 14.71 28.73 -12.69
C GLN A 125 13.77 28.35 -13.85
N PHE A 126 13.37 29.30 -14.69
CA PHE A 126 12.46 29.05 -15.82
C PHE A 126 13.12 28.30 -16.99
N TYR A 127 14.46 28.31 -17.08
CA TYR A 127 15.17 27.63 -18.15
C TYR A 127 15.06 26.11 -18.01
N ARG A 128 14.94 25.65 -16.78
CA ARG A 128 14.81 24.23 -16.47
C ARG A 128 13.39 23.77 -16.72
N LYS A 129 13.23 22.50 -17.11
CA LYS A 129 11.98 21.81 -16.75
C LYS A 129 11.83 21.99 -15.25
N PRO A 130 10.66 22.37 -14.73
CA PRO A 130 10.45 22.31 -13.30
C PRO A 130 10.92 20.93 -12.86
N HIS A 131 11.93 20.84 -11.98
CA HIS A 131 12.24 19.61 -11.25
C HIS A 131 10.91 19.08 -10.85
N VAL A 132 10.58 17.87 -11.33
CA VAL A 132 9.26 17.26 -11.25
C VAL A 132 8.63 17.67 -9.92
N LYS A 133 7.82 18.74 -9.96
CA LYS A 133 6.65 18.75 -9.11
C LYS A 133 5.96 17.53 -9.64
N PHE A 134 5.89 16.47 -8.84
CA PHE A 134 5.16 15.27 -9.23
C PHE A 134 3.78 15.75 -9.63
N ASP A 135 3.62 15.87 -10.94
CA ASP A 135 2.55 16.62 -11.53
C ASP A 135 1.46 15.60 -11.72
N PHE A 136 0.55 15.52 -10.75
CA PHE A 136 -0.76 14.89 -10.95
C PHE A 136 -1.55 15.48 -12.15
N ARG A 137 -0.95 16.42 -12.92
CA ARG A 137 -1.55 17.18 -14.01
C ARG A 137 -1.19 16.68 -15.40
N GLN A 138 -0.28 15.72 -15.57
CA GLN A 138 -0.40 14.90 -16.76
C GLN A 138 -1.64 14.06 -16.54
N HIS A 139 -2.72 14.43 -17.23
CA HIS A 139 -3.90 13.59 -17.30
C HIS A 139 -3.39 12.17 -17.54
N TRP A 140 -3.89 11.22 -16.75
CA TRP A 140 -3.96 9.84 -17.20
C TRP A 140 -4.57 9.91 -18.60
N ASP A 141 -3.71 9.86 -19.62
CA ASP A 141 -4.14 9.71 -20.99
C ASP A 141 -4.23 8.19 -21.16
N PRO A 142 -5.45 7.63 -21.16
CA PRO A 142 -5.69 6.23 -21.39
C PRO A 142 -5.38 5.94 -22.85
N THR A 143 -4.10 5.88 -23.20
CA THR A 143 -3.72 4.73 -24.01
C THR A 143 -3.85 3.50 -23.10
N GLU A 144 -5.12 3.13 -22.81
CA GLU A 144 -5.58 1.96 -22.04
C GLU A 144 -4.68 0.75 -22.37
N CYS A 145 -4.39 0.61 -23.66
CA CYS A 145 -3.47 -0.36 -24.24
C CYS A 145 -2.08 -0.46 -23.55
N ALA A 146 -1.38 0.63 -23.18
CA ALA A 146 -0.02 0.54 -22.67
C ALA A 146 0.06 -0.06 -21.25
N GLN A 147 -0.90 0.30 -20.39
CA GLN A 147 -0.99 -0.19 -19.01
C GLN A 147 -1.51 -1.63 -18.97
N GLU A 148 -2.41 -1.97 -19.90
CA GLU A 148 -2.91 -3.32 -20.12
C GLU A 148 -1.79 -4.24 -20.61
N ILE A 149 -1.07 -3.86 -21.66
CA ILE A 149 0.10 -4.59 -22.20
C ILE A 149 1.16 -4.81 -21.12
N ALA A 150 1.43 -3.80 -20.28
CA ALA A 150 2.39 -3.96 -19.19
C ALA A 150 1.92 -5.01 -18.16
N THR A 151 0.61 -5.15 -17.93
CA THR A 151 0.03 -6.19 -17.08
C THR A 151 0.17 -7.57 -17.71
N GLU A 152 -0.18 -7.70 -18.99
CA GLU A 152 -0.08 -8.94 -19.75
C GLU A 152 1.37 -9.45 -19.74
N LYS A 153 2.31 -8.58 -20.11
CA LYS A 153 3.75 -8.92 -20.09
C LYS A 153 4.26 -9.21 -18.68
N SER A 154 3.80 -8.47 -17.68
CA SER A 154 4.12 -8.76 -16.28
C SER A 154 3.65 -10.16 -15.88
N TRP A 155 2.51 -10.62 -16.38
CA TRP A 155 2.04 -11.98 -16.16
C TRP A 155 2.86 -13.03 -16.91
N GLU A 156 3.62 -12.67 -17.93
CA GLU A 156 4.49 -13.64 -18.62
C GLU A 156 5.89 -13.76 -17.98
N THR A 157 6.24 -12.85 -17.07
CA THR A 157 7.53 -12.89 -16.35
C THR A 157 7.69 -14.17 -15.52
N GLY A 158 8.93 -14.65 -15.39
CA GLY A 158 9.25 -15.82 -14.58
C GLY A 158 8.78 -15.65 -13.13
N PHE A 159 8.12 -16.68 -12.59
CA PHE A 159 7.70 -16.70 -11.19
C PHE A 159 8.93 -16.81 -10.28
N LEU A 160 8.95 -16.05 -9.19
CA LEU A 160 10.03 -16.04 -8.21
C LEU A 160 9.51 -16.40 -6.82
N GLY A 161 10.29 -17.20 -6.09
CA GLY A 161 9.97 -17.67 -4.75
C GLY A 161 9.19 -18.98 -4.74
N ASP A 162 8.96 -19.51 -3.54
CA ASP A 162 8.49 -20.89 -3.33
C ASP A 162 6.99 -20.95 -2.95
N ASN A 163 6.24 -19.88 -3.23
CA ASN A 163 4.84 -19.74 -2.78
C ASN A 163 3.93 -20.88 -3.31
N ALA A 164 4.14 -21.34 -4.54
CA ALA A 164 3.33 -22.43 -5.13
C ALA A 164 3.58 -23.75 -4.41
N SER A 165 4.84 -24.03 -4.08
CA SER A 165 5.26 -25.19 -3.29
C SER A 165 4.69 -25.11 -1.87
N ALA A 166 4.78 -23.94 -1.21
CA ALA A 166 4.21 -23.73 0.12
C ALA A 166 2.68 -23.88 0.14
N LEU A 167 1.99 -23.43 -0.93
CA LEU A 167 0.56 -23.65 -1.11
C LEU A 167 0.23 -25.14 -1.27
N TRP A 168 1.04 -25.88 -2.03
CA TRP A 168 0.87 -27.33 -2.19
C TRP A 168 1.10 -28.10 -0.89
N ASP A 169 2.12 -27.75 -0.11
CA ASP A 169 2.37 -28.33 1.21
C ASP A 169 1.18 -28.08 2.15
N HIS A 170 0.58 -26.88 2.08
CA HIS A 170 -0.63 -26.55 2.84
C HIS A 170 -1.82 -27.42 2.40
N ILE A 171 -2.06 -27.54 1.09
CA ILE A 171 -3.14 -28.37 0.53
C ILE A 171 -2.98 -29.83 0.95
N THR A 172 -1.79 -30.41 0.77
CA THR A 172 -1.54 -31.83 1.06
C THR A 172 -1.60 -32.15 2.56
N LYS A 173 -1.15 -31.23 3.43
CA LYS A 173 -1.28 -31.35 4.87
C LYS A 173 -2.74 -31.52 5.28
N HIS A 174 -3.61 -30.67 4.75
CA HIS A 174 -5.03 -30.63 5.09
C HIS A 174 -5.81 -31.78 4.42
N PHE A 175 -5.49 -32.11 3.17
CA PHE A 175 -6.09 -33.23 2.45
C PHE A 175 -5.81 -34.62 3.08
N ARG A 176 -4.67 -34.79 3.77
CA ARG A 176 -4.26 -36.06 4.41
C ARG A 176 -4.86 -36.27 5.82
N GLY A 177 -5.45 -35.24 6.43
CA GLY A 177 -5.96 -35.27 7.82
C GLY A 177 -7.12 -36.24 7.99
N ARG A 178 -6.84 -37.48 8.39
CA ARG A 178 -7.83 -38.54 8.63
C ARG A 178 -7.83 -39.07 10.07
N ASP A 179 -7.21 -38.35 11.00
CA ASP A 179 -7.31 -38.68 12.42
C ASP A 179 -8.73 -38.39 12.91
N ALA A 180 -9.29 -39.31 13.69
CA ALA A 180 -10.71 -39.34 14.05
C ALA A 180 -11.21 -38.10 14.83
N ASP A 181 -10.29 -37.26 15.33
CA ASP A 181 -10.58 -36.07 16.13
C ASP A 181 -10.55 -34.73 15.38
N ASP A 182 -9.99 -34.67 14.15
CA ASP A 182 -9.84 -33.42 13.37
C ASP A 182 -10.48 -33.58 11.99
N ARG A 183 -11.81 -33.49 11.92
CA ARG A 183 -12.53 -33.58 10.64
C ARG A 183 -12.64 -32.20 10.00
N GLU A 184 -12.00 -32.01 8.85
CA GLU A 184 -12.17 -30.78 8.08
C GLU A 184 -13.59 -30.70 7.50
N TYR A 185 -14.17 -29.50 7.49
CA TYR A 185 -15.52 -29.28 6.96
C TYR A 185 -15.62 -29.67 5.48
N ALA A 186 -14.64 -29.22 4.67
CA ALA A 186 -14.49 -29.59 3.28
C ALA A 186 -13.07 -29.32 2.77
N HIS A 187 -12.69 -29.99 1.69
CA HIS A 187 -11.39 -29.83 1.02
C HIS A 187 -11.32 -28.54 0.21
N TYR A 188 -11.43 -27.40 0.87
CA TYR A 188 -11.18 -26.09 0.26
C TYR A 188 -10.40 -25.14 1.15
N VAL A 189 -9.58 -24.29 0.53
CA VAL A 189 -8.81 -23.24 1.21
C VAL A 189 -9.09 -21.88 0.58
N ALA A 190 -9.05 -20.82 1.38
CA ALA A 190 -9.01 -19.46 0.86
C ALA A 190 -7.58 -18.93 0.83
N ILE A 191 -7.22 -18.22 -0.23
CA ILE A 191 -6.00 -17.40 -0.28
C ILE A 191 -6.38 -15.96 0.06
N VAL A 192 -5.91 -15.49 1.22
CA VAL A 192 -6.26 -14.18 1.80
C VAL A 192 -5.06 -13.27 1.82
N GLN A 193 -5.07 -12.27 0.93
CA GLN A 193 -4.02 -11.26 0.86
C GLN A 193 -4.45 -10.04 0.04
N SER A 194 -3.78 -8.89 0.19
CA SER A 194 -4.09 -7.69 -0.60
C SER A 194 -3.72 -7.81 -2.08
N SER A 195 -4.18 -6.84 -2.87
CA SER A 195 -3.95 -6.79 -4.32
C SER A 195 -2.45 -6.72 -4.66
N GLY A 196 -2.01 -7.42 -5.71
CA GLY A 196 -0.61 -7.35 -6.17
C GLY A 196 0.39 -8.22 -5.43
N MET A 197 -0.03 -9.00 -4.43
CA MET A 197 0.80 -9.95 -3.69
C MET A 197 0.95 -11.32 -4.40
N GLY A 198 0.46 -11.45 -5.63
CA GLY A 198 0.66 -12.67 -6.44
C GLY A 198 -0.30 -13.83 -6.14
N LYS A 199 -1.49 -13.58 -5.57
CA LYS A 199 -2.47 -14.65 -5.24
C LYS A 199 -2.81 -15.55 -6.43
N THR A 200 -3.40 -14.98 -7.47
CA THR A 200 -3.81 -15.71 -8.68
C THR A 200 -2.60 -16.26 -9.42
N ARG A 201 -1.49 -15.51 -9.41
CA ARG A 201 -0.23 -15.94 -10.03
C ARG A 201 0.40 -17.15 -9.34
N THR A 202 0.23 -17.30 -8.03
CA THR A 202 0.69 -18.48 -7.27
C THR A 202 -0.10 -19.73 -7.66
N VAL A 203 -1.41 -19.59 -7.90
CA VAL A 203 -2.26 -20.69 -8.39
C VAL A 203 -1.91 -21.05 -9.84
N ASP A 204 -1.61 -20.06 -10.68
CA ASP A 204 -1.12 -20.27 -12.05
C ASP A 204 0.28 -20.91 -12.10
N GLU A 205 1.10 -20.71 -11.07
CA GLU A 205 2.39 -21.40 -10.96
C GLU A 205 2.19 -22.85 -10.50
N LEU A 206 1.29 -23.08 -9.53
CA LEU A 206 0.92 -24.43 -9.08
C LEU A 206 0.39 -25.29 -10.24
N SER A 207 -0.38 -24.68 -11.16
CA SER A 207 -0.97 -25.38 -12.31
C SER A 207 0.06 -25.89 -13.35
N LYS A 208 1.33 -25.49 -13.24
CA LYS A 208 2.41 -26.06 -14.05
C LYS A 208 2.79 -27.49 -13.62
N THR A 209 2.43 -27.89 -12.41
CA THR A 209 2.80 -29.21 -11.85
C THR A 209 1.60 -30.00 -11.33
N ARG A 210 0.45 -29.34 -11.11
CA ARG A 210 -0.80 -29.95 -10.63
C ARG A 210 -1.93 -29.60 -11.56
N PHE A 211 -2.86 -30.53 -11.76
CA PHE A 211 -4.00 -30.29 -12.65
C PHE A 211 -5.01 -29.33 -12.00
N VAL A 212 -5.07 -28.10 -12.52
CA VAL A 212 -5.93 -27.01 -12.00
C VAL A 212 -6.91 -26.58 -13.08
N ILE A 213 -8.19 -26.43 -12.71
CA ILE A 213 -9.24 -25.84 -13.54
C ILE A 213 -9.53 -24.41 -13.03
N PRO A 214 -9.00 -23.35 -13.68
CA PRO A 214 -9.09 -21.98 -13.17
C PRO A 214 -10.32 -21.22 -13.67
N MET A 215 -11.21 -20.85 -12.76
CA MET A 215 -12.39 -20.01 -13.01
C MET A 215 -12.19 -18.61 -12.40
N ASN A 216 -12.40 -17.58 -13.19
CA ASN A 216 -12.33 -16.19 -12.77
C ASN A 216 -13.73 -15.55 -12.79
N LEU A 217 -14.30 -15.37 -11.61
CA LEU A 217 -15.65 -14.87 -11.39
C LEU A 217 -15.69 -13.35 -11.13
N THR A 218 -14.63 -12.61 -11.45
CA THR A 218 -14.61 -11.16 -11.28
C THR A 218 -15.55 -10.44 -12.27
N SER A 219 -16.02 -9.24 -11.92
CA SER A 219 -16.91 -8.45 -12.78
C SER A 219 -16.16 -7.65 -13.86
N ASN A 220 -16.84 -7.36 -14.99
CA ASN A 220 -16.31 -6.53 -16.10
C ASN A 220 -15.95 -5.07 -15.72
N LYS A 221 -16.26 -4.63 -14.50
CA LYS A 221 -15.93 -3.27 -14.03
C LYS A 221 -14.53 -3.19 -13.39
N GLY A 222 -13.83 -4.33 -13.25
CA GLY A 222 -12.52 -4.40 -12.60
C GLY A 222 -11.34 -4.20 -13.55
N THR A 223 -10.25 -3.63 -13.04
CA THR A 223 -8.92 -3.56 -13.68
C THR A 223 -8.07 -4.80 -13.37
N GLY A 224 -8.72 -5.95 -13.15
CA GLY A 224 -8.08 -7.20 -12.71
C GLY A 224 -7.60 -8.04 -13.90
N TYR A 225 -6.50 -8.76 -13.70
CA TYR A 225 -5.96 -9.74 -14.65
C TYR A 225 -5.68 -11.05 -13.88
N PRO A 226 -5.98 -12.25 -14.43
CA PRO A 226 -6.46 -12.56 -15.78
C PRO A 226 -7.90 -12.05 -16.08
N PRO A 227 -8.36 -12.10 -17.35
CA PRO A 227 -9.72 -11.70 -17.71
C PRO A 227 -10.81 -12.61 -17.09
N PRO A 228 -12.05 -12.11 -16.92
CA PRO A 228 -13.14 -12.85 -16.29
C PRO A 228 -13.81 -13.88 -17.23
N ASP A 229 -14.27 -14.99 -16.65
CA ASP A 229 -15.10 -16.02 -17.30
C ASP A 229 -16.58 -15.64 -17.19
N LYS A 230 -17.00 -14.73 -18.08
CA LYS A 230 -18.32 -14.06 -18.01
C LYS A 230 -19.49 -15.03 -18.01
N ASP A 231 -19.43 -16.06 -18.82
CA ASP A 231 -20.53 -17.04 -18.96
C ASP A 231 -20.72 -17.84 -17.67
N VAL A 232 -19.61 -18.16 -16.99
CA VAL A 232 -19.63 -18.87 -15.69
C VAL A 232 -20.22 -17.97 -14.61
N LEU A 233 -19.73 -16.72 -14.50
CA LEU A 233 -20.27 -15.77 -13.52
C LEU A 233 -21.77 -15.50 -13.77
N GLN A 234 -22.17 -15.30 -15.02
CA GLN A 234 -23.57 -15.07 -15.38
C GLN A 234 -24.44 -16.28 -15.02
N PHE A 235 -23.95 -17.50 -15.26
CA PHE A 235 -24.65 -18.71 -14.91
C PHE A 235 -24.89 -18.84 -13.40
N PHE A 236 -23.87 -18.58 -12.57
CA PHE A 236 -24.02 -18.58 -11.11
C PHE A 236 -24.85 -17.40 -10.56
N SER A 237 -24.91 -16.29 -11.30
CA SER A 237 -25.67 -15.10 -10.91
C SER A 237 -27.16 -15.16 -11.29
N CYS A 238 -27.61 -16.21 -11.99
CA CYS A 238 -29.02 -16.38 -12.32
C CYS A 238 -29.88 -16.45 -11.05
N PRO A 239 -30.94 -15.62 -10.92
CA PRO A 239 -31.83 -15.66 -9.77
C PRO A 239 -32.49 -17.04 -9.61
N GLY A 240 -32.66 -17.47 -8.36
CA GLY A 240 -33.35 -18.72 -8.03
C GLY A 240 -33.47 -18.88 -6.52
N GLY A 241 -34.35 -19.80 -6.08
CA GLY A 241 -34.35 -20.24 -4.69
C GLY A 241 -33.12 -21.09 -4.36
N GLN A 242 -32.86 -21.30 -3.06
CA GLN A 242 -31.70 -22.03 -2.56
C GLN A 242 -31.51 -23.40 -3.25
N GLU A 243 -32.58 -24.19 -3.35
CA GLU A 243 -32.55 -25.51 -3.98
C GLU A 243 -32.23 -25.45 -5.47
N ASN A 244 -32.81 -24.49 -6.20
CA ASN A 244 -32.52 -24.31 -7.63
C ASN A 244 -31.07 -23.89 -7.85
N ILE A 245 -30.48 -23.10 -6.94
CA ILE A 245 -29.07 -22.71 -7.00
C ILE A 245 -28.16 -23.90 -6.68
N ASN A 246 -28.47 -24.68 -5.65
CA ASN A 246 -27.74 -25.92 -5.33
C ASN A 246 -27.71 -26.88 -6.53
N ARG A 247 -28.89 -27.15 -7.12
CA ARG A 247 -29.03 -27.98 -8.33
C ARG A 247 -28.23 -27.41 -9.51
N ARG A 248 -28.32 -26.11 -9.73
CA ARG A 248 -27.56 -25.42 -10.79
C ARG A 248 -26.06 -25.59 -10.63
N ILE A 249 -25.55 -25.52 -9.40
CA ILE A 249 -24.13 -25.74 -9.09
C ILE A 249 -23.75 -27.20 -9.33
N CYS A 250 -24.57 -28.18 -8.93
CA CYS A 250 -24.34 -29.59 -9.25
C CYS A 250 -24.25 -29.81 -10.77
N CYS A 251 -25.22 -29.31 -11.55
CA CYS A 251 -25.22 -29.41 -13.01
C CYS A 251 -23.99 -28.74 -13.64
N PHE A 252 -23.53 -27.61 -13.08
CA PHE A 252 -22.33 -26.93 -13.55
C PHE A 252 -21.08 -27.77 -13.33
N LEU A 253 -20.87 -28.26 -12.11
CA LEU A 253 -19.68 -29.05 -11.79
C LEU A 253 -19.69 -30.41 -12.54
N GLU A 254 -20.86 -31.03 -12.70
CA GLU A 254 -21.02 -32.24 -13.52
C GLU A 254 -20.61 -31.96 -14.97
N ALA A 255 -21.18 -30.92 -15.58
CA ALA A 255 -20.81 -30.51 -16.94
C ALA A 255 -19.33 -30.12 -17.05
N LEU A 256 -18.77 -29.47 -16.03
CA LEU A 256 -17.36 -29.09 -15.99
C LEU A 256 -16.47 -30.33 -16.05
N PHE A 257 -16.74 -31.36 -15.25
CA PHE A 257 -15.95 -32.59 -15.22
C PHE A 257 -16.10 -33.42 -16.50
N GLU A 258 -17.30 -33.51 -17.07
CA GLU A 258 -17.55 -34.18 -18.36
C GLU A 258 -16.79 -33.51 -19.50
N ASN A 259 -16.94 -32.19 -19.67
CA ASN A 259 -16.24 -31.46 -20.74
C ASN A 259 -14.72 -31.46 -20.54
N THR A 260 -14.26 -31.48 -19.29
CA THR A 260 -12.82 -31.63 -19.00
C THR A 260 -12.34 -33.03 -19.41
N SER A 261 -13.12 -34.06 -19.11
CA SER A 261 -12.81 -35.45 -19.50
C SER A 261 -12.73 -35.60 -21.01
N GLU A 262 -13.69 -35.03 -21.75
CA GLU A 262 -13.70 -34.98 -23.22
C GLU A 262 -12.41 -34.32 -23.76
N VAL A 263 -12.04 -33.15 -23.24
CA VAL A 263 -10.80 -32.46 -23.62
C VAL A 263 -9.56 -33.31 -23.33
N LEU A 264 -9.50 -33.97 -22.17
CA LEU A 264 -8.37 -34.85 -21.83
C LEU A 264 -8.24 -36.04 -22.77
N GLN A 265 -9.37 -36.64 -23.16
CA GLN A 265 -9.39 -37.76 -24.08
C GLN A 265 -9.12 -37.35 -25.53
N GLU A 266 -9.56 -36.18 -25.97
CA GLU A 266 -9.38 -35.72 -27.36
C GLU A 266 -7.98 -35.15 -27.62
N GLU A 267 -7.42 -34.42 -26.66
CA GLU A 267 -6.22 -33.60 -26.89
C GLU A 267 -5.00 -34.05 -26.07
N PHE A 268 -5.20 -34.84 -25.01
CA PHE A 268 -4.15 -35.22 -24.06
C PHE A 268 -4.08 -36.74 -23.83
N GLU A 269 -4.65 -37.54 -24.74
CA GLU A 269 -4.69 -38.99 -24.64
C GLU A 269 -3.27 -39.59 -24.52
N GLY A 270 -3.09 -40.51 -23.57
CA GLY A 270 -1.84 -41.24 -23.37
C GLY A 270 -0.73 -40.45 -22.68
N LEU A 271 -0.96 -39.20 -22.27
CA LEU A 271 -0.02 -38.43 -21.47
C LEU A 271 -0.07 -38.83 -19.99
N ALA A 272 1.07 -38.79 -19.32
CA ALA A 272 1.14 -38.96 -17.87
C ALA A 272 0.60 -37.70 -17.16
N TYR A 273 0.13 -37.86 -15.91
CA TYR A 273 -0.40 -36.75 -15.10
C TYR A 273 0.51 -35.52 -15.07
N ASP A 274 1.82 -35.74 -14.90
CA ASP A 274 2.83 -34.68 -14.81
C ASP A 274 2.98 -33.89 -16.12
N ASP A 275 2.60 -34.48 -17.27
CA ASP A 275 2.60 -33.83 -18.58
C ASP A 275 1.26 -33.17 -18.91
N VAL A 276 0.15 -33.72 -18.40
CA VAL A 276 -1.21 -33.18 -18.63
C VAL A 276 -1.39 -31.82 -17.96
N ALA A 277 -0.96 -31.67 -16.71
CA ALA A 277 -1.13 -30.44 -15.94
C ALA A 277 -0.55 -29.18 -16.65
N PRO A 278 0.75 -29.12 -17.01
CA PRO A 278 1.32 -27.94 -17.66
C PRO A 278 0.71 -27.68 -19.04
N GLN A 279 0.36 -28.71 -19.81
CA GLN A 279 -0.24 -28.53 -21.14
C GLN A 279 -1.68 -28.01 -21.06
N PHE A 280 -2.49 -28.53 -20.12
CA PHE A 280 -3.84 -28.01 -19.89
C PHE A 280 -3.79 -26.54 -19.44
N ARG A 281 -2.87 -26.18 -18.53
CA ARG A 281 -2.64 -24.79 -18.14
C ARG A 281 -2.29 -23.93 -19.36
N GLU A 282 -1.32 -24.35 -20.17
CA GLU A 282 -0.90 -23.60 -21.35
C GLU A 282 -2.09 -23.34 -22.27
N ARG A 283 -2.91 -24.36 -22.56
CA ARG A 283 -4.14 -24.21 -23.34
C ARG A 283 -5.14 -23.22 -22.72
N MET A 284 -5.26 -23.20 -21.40
CA MET A 284 -6.16 -22.27 -20.68
C MET A 284 -5.66 -20.81 -20.63
N THR A 285 -4.37 -20.56 -20.91
CA THR A 285 -3.75 -19.23 -20.69
C THR A 285 -3.05 -18.65 -21.91
N GLU A 286 -2.71 -19.45 -22.91
CA GLU A 286 -1.96 -19.03 -24.10
C GLU A 286 -2.63 -17.83 -24.78
N ARG A 287 -1.87 -16.75 -25.03
CA ARG A 287 -2.31 -15.55 -25.77
C ARG A 287 -3.60 -14.92 -25.23
N GLN A 288 -3.87 -15.04 -23.93
CA GLN A 288 -4.99 -14.32 -23.32
C GLN A 288 -4.70 -12.81 -23.26
N GLU A 289 -5.69 -12.00 -23.60
CA GLU A 289 -5.61 -10.53 -23.55
C GLU A 289 -6.12 -10.03 -22.20
N PHE A 290 -5.91 -8.75 -21.91
CA PHE A 290 -6.27 -8.14 -20.64
C PHE A 290 -7.76 -8.27 -20.32
N TYR A 291 -8.63 -8.03 -21.32
CA TYR A 291 -10.08 -8.09 -21.15
C TYR A 291 -10.75 -9.36 -21.70
N LYS A 292 -9.99 -10.22 -22.37
CA LYS A 292 -10.55 -11.36 -23.10
C LYS A 292 -9.76 -12.63 -22.82
N PRO A 293 -10.42 -13.69 -22.31
CA PRO A 293 -9.79 -14.99 -22.26
C PRO A 293 -9.43 -15.44 -23.68
N ASN A 294 -8.47 -16.37 -23.78
CA ASN A 294 -8.12 -16.93 -25.06
C ASN A 294 -9.28 -17.73 -25.68
N ARG A 295 -9.16 -18.06 -26.97
CA ARG A 295 -10.23 -18.74 -27.72
C ARG A 295 -10.59 -20.10 -27.13
N PHE A 296 -9.62 -20.83 -26.59
CA PHE A 296 -9.84 -22.15 -26.00
C PHE A 296 -10.67 -22.05 -24.72
N ARG A 297 -10.20 -21.26 -23.74
CA ARG A 297 -10.88 -21.02 -22.46
C ARG A 297 -12.29 -20.48 -22.65
N ALA A 298 -12.49 -19.55 -23.58
CA ALA A 298 -13.81 -19.02 -23.91
C ALA A 298 -14.77 -20.12 -24.43
N ARG A 299 -14.30 -20.96 -25.35
CA ARG A 299 -15.10 -22.06 -25.90
C ARG A 299 -15.38 -23.15 -24.87
N PHE A 300 -14.36 -23.51 -24.09
CA PHE A 300 -14.46 -24.50 -23.02
C PHE A 300 -15.56 -24.10 -22.03
N TYR A 301 -15.52 -22.89 -21.48
CA TYR A 301 -16.54 -22.46 -20.53
C TYR A 301 -17.92 -22.24 -21.17
N SER A 302 -17.99 -21.81 -22.43
CA SER A 302 -19.27 -21.75 -23.17
C SER A 302 -19.90 -23.14 -23.29
N ALA A 303 -19.13 -24.16 -23.65
CA ALA A 303 -19.60 -25.55 -23.78
C ALA A 303 -20.05 -26.13 -22.43
N VAL A 304 -19.27 -25.89 -21.36
CA VAL A 304 -19.65 -26.27 -19.98
C VAL A 304 -20.98 -25.63 -19.58
N VAL A 305 -21.16 -24.33 -19.81
CA VAL A 305 -22.39 -23.61 -19.46
C VAL A 305 -23.58 -24.09 -20.30
N GLU A 306 -23.40 -24.37 -21.58
CA GLU A 306 -24.45 -24.93 -22.44
C GLU A 306 -24.85 -26.35 -22.02
N SER A 307 -23.90 -27.21 -21.67
CA SER A 307 -24.17 -28.54 -21.11
C SER A 307 -24.92 -28.43 -19.78
N ALA A 308 -24.46 -27.56 -18.87
CA ALA A 308 -25.11 -27.32 -17.58
C ALA A 308 -26.55 -26.83 -17.74
N LYS A 309 -26.83 -25.90 -18.68
CA LYS A 309 -28.18 -25.42 -18.98
C LYS A 309 -29.10 -26.56 -19.43
N ARG A 310 -28.65 -27.40 -20.37
CA ARG A 310 -29.42 -28.57 -20.83
C ARG A 310 -29.74 -29.54 -19.70
N LYS A 311 -28.79 -29.78 -18.78
CA LYS A 311 -29.01 -30.62 -17.59
C LYS A 311 -30.05 -30.01 -16.65
N VAL A 312 -29.96 -28.70 -16.38
CA VAL A 312 -30.98 -27.99 -15.57
C VAL A 312 -32.37 -28.09 -16.20
N GLU A 313 -32.51 -27.81 -17.50
CA GLU A 313 -33.78 -27.91 -18.23
C GLU A 313 -34.36 -29.34 -18.19
N THR A 314 -33.49 -30.35 -18.34
CA THR A 314 -33.89 -31.76 -18.26
C THR A 314 -34.45 -32.09 -16.88
N LEU A 315 -33.79 -31.67 -15.80
CA LEU A 315 -34.25 -31.91 -14.42
C LEU A 315 -35.57 -31.17 -14.11
N GLU A 316 -35.72 -29.94 -14.61
CA GLU A 316 -36.97 -29.16 -14.48
C GLU A 316 -38.13 -29.84 -15.23
N SER A 317 -37.89 -30.36 -16.44
CA SER A 317 -38.90 -31.05 -17.25
C SER A 317 -39.40 -32.35 -16.61
N LEU A 318 -38.52 -33.05 -15.87
CA LEU A 318 -38.84 -34.32 -15.22
C LEU A 318 -39.56 -34.14 -13.88
N LYS A 319 -39.81 -32.90 -13.42
CA LYS A 319 -40.38 -32.58 -12.10
C LYS A 319 -39.72 -33.39 -10.96
N ARG A 320 -38.40 -33.58 -11.05
CA ARG A 320 -37.66 -34.35 -10.04
C ARG A 320 -37.48 -33.49 -8.79
N ASP A 321 -38.14 -33.88 -7.72
CA ASP A 321 -38.05 -33.22 -6.41
C ASP A 321 -36.89 -33.75 -5.53
N SER A 322 -36.08 -34.72 -6.02
CA SER A 322 -35.04 -35.34 -5.20
C SER A 322 -33.63 -34.78 -5.47
N PRO A 323 -33.02 -34.03 -4.52
CA PRO A 323 -31.64 -33.51 -4.62
C PRO A 323 -30.55 -34.59 -4.48
N VAL A 324 -30.93 -35.82 -4.08
CA VAL A 324 -29.99 -36.92 -3.86
C VAL A 324 -29.42 -37.42 -5.20
N LEU A 325 -30.26 -37.46 -6.24
CA LEU A 325 -29.87 -37.98 -7.55
C LEU A 325 -28.90 -37.02 -8.28
N ASP A 326 -29.08 -35.71 -8.11
CA ASP A 326 -28.23 -34.66 -8.69
C ASP A 326 -26.77 -34.76 -8.22
N ARG A 327 -26.53 -35.33 -7.03
CA ARG A 327 -25.17 -35.54 -6.50
C ARG A 327 -24.51 -36.82 -7.03
N VAL A 328 -25.30 -37.84 -7.40
CA VAL A 328 -24.75 -39.11 -7.88
C VAL A 328 -24.06 -38.92 -9.23
N THR A 329 -24.70 -38.22 -10.16
CA THR A 329 -24.13 -37.94 -11.49
C THR A 329 -22.90 -37.06 -11.40
N LEU A 330 -22.92 -36.05 -10.53
CA LEU A 330 -21.76 -35.23 -10.21
C LEU A 330 -20.56 -36.06 -9.70
N LEU A 331 -20.80 -36.98 -8.76
CA LEU A 331 -19.75 -37.85 -8.22
C LEU A 331 -19.20 -38.81 -9.28
N GLN A 332 -20.06 -39.32 -10.16
CA GLN A 332 -19.65 -40.17 -11.29
C GLN A 332 -18.76 -39.40 -12.27
N ALA A 333 -19.14 -38.18 -12.65
CA ALA A 333 -18.36 -37.36 -13.57
C ALA A 333 -16.96 -37.02 -13.01
N LEU A 334 -16.85 -36.69 -11.72
CA LEU A 334 -15.54 -36.47 -11.07
C LEU A 334 -14.72 -37.76 -10.98
N THR A 335 -15.35 -38.89 -10.67
CA THR A 335 -14.66 -40.19 -10.59
C THR A 335 -14.06 -40.57 -11.94
N GLN A 336 -14.84 -40.40 -13.02
CA GLN A 336 -14.37 -40.62 -14.38
C GLN A 336 -13.17 -39.73 -14.72
N LEU A 337 -13.24 -38.43 -14.39
CA LEU A 337 -12.12 -37.50 -14.60
C LEU A 337 -10.86 -37.95 -13.85
N VAL A 338 -11.01 -38.41 -12.61
CA VAL A 338 -9.89 -38.94 -11.80
C VAL A 338 -9.28 -40.18 -12.44
N HIS A 339 -10.06 -41.13 -12.94
CA HIS A 339 -9.54 -42.32 -13.62
C HIS A 339 -8.79 -41.96 -14.91
N ILE A 340 -9.30 -41.01 -15.71
CA ILE A 340 -8.62 -40.52 -16.91
C ILE A 340 -7.25 -39.93 -16.55
N LEU A 341 -7.18 -39.12 -15.48
CA LEU A 341 -5.92 -38.53 -15.00
C LEU A 341 -4.93 -39.57 -14.45
N LEU A 342 -5.41 -40.73 -13.97
CA LEU A 342 -4.58 -41.86 -13.54
C LEU A 342 -4.17 -42.78 -14.70
N GLY A 343 -4.72 -42.59 -15.90
CA GLY A 343 -4.49 -43.47 -17.05
C GLY A 343 -5.14 -44.85 -16.92
N GLU A 344 -6.14 -44.99 -16.04
CA GLU A 344 -6.85 -46.25 -15.81
C GLU A 344 -7.96 -46.42 -16.87
N SER A 345 -7.80 -47.39 -17.77
CA SER A 345 -8.64 -47.54 -18.98
C SER A 345 -9.95 -48.32 -18.77
N ASN A 346 -10.23 -48.80 -17.57
CA ASN A 346 -11.42 -49.62 -17.28
C ASN A 346 -12.46 -48.82 -16.48
N GLU A 347 -13.74 -48.90 -16.86
CA GLU A 347 -14.85 -48.46 -16.02
C GLU A 347 -14.78 -49.21 -14.66
N PRO A 348 -14.72 -48.51 -13.52
CA PRO A 348 -14.66 -49.17 -12.22
C PRO A 348 -15.97 -49.89 -11.92
N PRO A 349 -15.95 -51.03 -11.20
CA PRO A 349 -17.13 -51.51 -10.49
C PRO A 349 -17.59 -50.41 -9.52
N LEU A 350 -18.90 -50.16 -9.44
CA LEU A 350 -19.54 -49.13 -8.57
C LEU A 350 -19.16 -49.22 -7.06
N GLU A 351 -18.39 -50.24 -6.65
CA GLU A 351 -18.04 -50.57 -5.27
C GLU A 351 -16.57 -50.30 -4.92
N GLU A 352 -15.67 -50.09 -5.90
CA GLU A 352 -14.26 -49.76 -5.64
C GLU A 352 -14.01 -48.26 -5.80
N GLN A 353 -14.06 -47.52 -4.68
CA GLN A 353 -13.58 -46.14 -4.69
C GLN A 353 -12.07 -46.14 -4.95
N PRO A 354 -11.56 -45.38 -5.94
CA PRO A 354 -10.12 -45.28 -6.16
C PRO A 354 -9.47 -44.81 -4.87
N SER A 355 -8.50 -45.58 -4.36
CA SER A 355 -7.79 -45.23 -3.14
C SER A 355 -7.19 -43.84 -3.31
N THR A 356 -7.60 -42.90 -2.45
CA THR A 356 -7.04 -41.53 -2.42
C THR A 356 -5.51 -41.61 -2.53
N PRO A 357 -4.89 -40.98 -3.55
CA PRO A 357 -3.44 -41.03 -3.71
C PRO A 357 -2.73 -40.57 -2.44
N LYS A 358 -1.63 -41.24 -2.09
CA LYS A 358 -0.80 -40.84 -0.94
C LYS A 358 -0.23 -39.43 -1.10
N ASP A 359 -0.22 -38.88 -2.32
CA ASP A 359 0.53 -37.68 -2.70
C ASP A 359 -0.29 -36.38 -2.82
N GLY A 360 -1.61 -36.41 -2.57
CA GLY A 360 -2.48 -35.22 -2.60
C GLY A 360 -3.68 -35.34 -3.56
N PRO A 361 -4.48 -34.27 -3.72
CA PRO A 361 -5.60 -34.24 -4.66
C PRO A 361 -5.12 -34.21 -6.12
N LEU A 362 -5.81 -34.93 -7.01
CA LEU A 362 -5.50 -34.97 -8.43
C LEU A 362 -6.13 -33.81 -9.20
N VAL A 363 -7.32 -33.37 -8.79
CA VAL A 363 -8.06 -32.26 -9.42
C VAL A 363 -8.12 -31.08 -8.46
N ILE A 364 -7.73 -29.90 -8.94
CA ILE A 364 -7.84 -28.64 -8.19
C ILE A 364 -8.80 -27.69 -8.90
N LEU A 365 -9.84 -27.23 -8.21
CA LEU A 365 -10.73 -26.19 -8.70
C LEU A 365 -10.29 -24.83 -8.15
N ALA A 366 -9.94 -23.88 -9.00
CA ALA A 366 -9.54 -22.54 -8.56
C ALA A 366 -10.62 -21.51 -8.90
N PHE A 367 -11.19 -20.87 -7.87
CA PHE A 367 -12.22 -19.83 -8.01
C PHE A 367 -11.63 -18.48 -7.61
N ASP A 368 -11.26 -17.66 -8.59
CA ASP A 368 -10.91 -16.26 -8.37
C ASP A 368 -12.16 -15.37 -8.41
N GLY A 369 -12.17 -14.29 -7.63
CA GLY A 369 -13.33 -13.39 -7.55
C GLY A 369 -14.59 -14.00 -6.91
N ALA A 370 -14.46 -15.10 -6.15
CA ALA A 370 -15.61 -15.82 -5.57
C ALA A 370 -16.48 -14.97 -4.61
N HIS A 371 -15.98 -13.83 -4.13
CA HIS A 371 -16.77 -12.88 -3.34
C HIS A 371 -18.00 -12.36 -4.11
N MET A 372 -17.96 -12.38 -5.45
CA MET A 372 -19.10 -12.04 -6.31
C MET A 372 -20.31 -12.97 -6.14
N LEU A 373 -20.14 -14.15 -5.54
CA LEU A 373 -21.21 -15.13 -5.26
C LEU A 373 -21.89 -14.91 -3.89
N THR A 374 -21.48 -13.89 -3.15
CA THR A 374 -22.00 -13.51 -1.82
C THR A 374 -23.33 -12.74 -1.82
N PRO A 375 -23.62 -11.78 -2.74
CA PRO A 375 -24.69 -10.79 -2.58
C PRO A 375 -26.15 -11.30 -2.49
N ASN A 376 -26.40 -12.61 -2.57
CA ASN A 376 -27.74 -13.20 -2.55
C ASN A 376 -28.23 -13.57 -1.14
N LEU A 377 -27.99 -12.75 -0.11
CA LEU A 377 -28.56 -12.96 1.22
C LEU A 377 -30.07 -12.68 1.19
N ALA A 378 -30.86 -13.67 0.78
CA ALA A 378 -32.31 -13.61 0.86
C ALA A 378 -32.74 -13.71 2.33
N TYR A 379 -32.94 -12.56 2.98
CA TYR A 379 -33.58 -12.50 4.28
C TYR A 379 -35.07 -12.82 4.11
N THR A 380 -35.48 -14.03 4.52
CA THR A 380 -36.89 -14.28 4.84
C THR A 380 -36.99 -14.45 6.36
N PRO A 381 -37.98 -13.84 7.04
CA PRO A 381 -38.10 -13.89 8.51
C PRO A 381 -38.26 -15.30 9.11
N LEU A 382 -38.40 -16.34 8.27
CA LEU A 382 -38.66 -17.73 8.64
C LEU A 382 -37.51 -18.70 8.24
N HIS A 383 -36.50 -18.28 7.48
CA HIS A 383 -35.39 -19.14 7.03
C HIS A 383 -34.01 -18.52 7.29
N GLU A 384 -33.03 -19.39 7.53
CA GLU A 384 -31.61 -19.01 7.68
C GLU A 384 -31.08 -18.34 6.39
N PRO A 385 -30.24 -17.29 6.52
CA PRO A 385 -29.65 -16.63 5.37
C PRO A 385 -28.75 -17.61 4.60
N TRP A 386 -28.77 -17.56 3.27
CA TRP A 386 -27.93 -18.35 2.38
C TRP A 386 -27.37 -17.48 1.25
N SER A 387 -26.37 -17.97 0.52
CA SER A 387 -25.79 -17.30 -0.65
C SER A 387 -25.38 -18.33 -1.71
N THR A 388 -25.14 -17.89 -2.95
CA THR A 388 -24.61 -18.79 -3.99
C THR A 388 -23.27 -19.40 -3.58
N LEU A 389 -22.42 -18.64 -2.86
CA LEU A 389 -21.15 -19.15 -2.35
C LEU A 389 -21.35 -20.25 -1.29
N SER A 390 -22.30 -20.09 -0.37
CA SER A 390 -22.55 -21.12 0.66
C SER A 390 -23.09 -22.41 0.04
N GLU A 391 -23.95 -22.30 -0.99
CA GLU A 391 -24.40 -23.47 -1.75
C GLU A 391 -23.26 -24.14 -2.51
N LEU A 392 -22.33 -23.35 -3.08
CA LEU A 392 -21.14 -23.90 -3.74
C LEU A 392 -20.27 -24.68 -2.74
N GLN A 393 -20.06 -24.14 -1.55
CA GLN A 393 -19.31 -24.82 -0.49
C GLN A 393 -19.99 -26.11 -0.02
N ASP A 394 -21.33 -26.12 0.06
CA ASP A 394 -22.10 -27.32 0.42
C ASP A 394 -22.01 -28.42 -0.67
N VAL A 395 -22.04 -28.05 -1.95
CA VAL A 395 -21.84 -29.00 -3.05
C VAL A 395 -20.40 -29.52 -3.06
N LEU A 396 -19.40 -28.65 -2.88
CA LEU A 396 -17.99 -29.05 -2.82
C LEU A 396 -17.70 -30.01 -1.65
N ARG A 397 -18.40 -29.84 -0.51
CA ARG A 397 -18.31 -30.77 0.62
C ARG A 397 -18.73 -32.19 0.23
N ALA A 398 -19.68 -32.36 -0.68
CA ALA A 398 -20.07 -33.69 -1.16
C ALA A 398 -18.92 -34.42 -1.87
N LEU A 399 -17.91 -33.68 -2.35
CA LEU A 399 -16.76 -34.21 -3.09
C LEU A 399 -15.58 -34.60 -2.18
N ASN A 400 -15.68 -34.42 -0.85
CA ASN A 400 -14.58 -34.67 0.09
C ASN A 400 -14.00 -36.09 0.03
N HIS A 401 -14.78 -37.09 -0.41
CA HIS A 401 -14.31 -38.47 -0.50
C HIS A 401 -13.52 -38.77 -1.78
N LEU A 402 -13.48 -37.83 -2.72
CA LEU A 402 -12.82 -37.95 -4.02
C LEU A 402 -11.52 -37.13 -4.06
N SER A 403 -10.68 -37.39 -5.07
CA SER A 403 -9.38 -36.73 -5.25
C SER A 403 -9.50 -35.31 -5.81
N CYS A 404 -10.29 -34.46 -5.13
CA CYS A 404 -10.59 -33.09 -5.53
C CYS A 404 -10.37 -32.11 -4.36
N PHE A 405 -9.82 -30.93 -4.67
CA PHE A 405 -9.62 -29.84 -3.72
C PHE A 405 -9.96 -28.50 -4.36
N SER A 406 -10.52 -27.55 -3.60
CA SER A 406 -10.89 -26.24 -4.12
C SER A 406 -10.08 -25.09 -3.50
N ILE A 407 -9.68 -24.13 -4.30
CA ILE A 407 -8.96 -22.92 -3.88
C ILE A 407 -9.85 -21.72 -4.19
N PHE A 408 -10.13 -20.91 -3.17
CA PHE A 408 -10.81 -19.63 -3.34
C PHE A 408 -9.84 -18.48 -3.24
N VAL A 409 -9.64 -17.73 -4.31
CA VAL A 409 -8.73 -16.59 -4.36
C VAL A 409 -9.50 -15.30 -4.01
N SER A 410 -8.93 -14.49 -3.11
CA SER A 410 -9.48 -13.17 -2.74
C SER A 410 -10.80 -13.18 -1.96
N LEU A 411 -11.05 -14.19 -1.12
CA LEU A 411 -12.21 -14.21 -0.20
C LEU A 411 -11.86 -13.56 1.15
N THR A 412 -12.33 -12.34 1.41
CA THR A 412 -12.08 -11.62 2.68
C THR A 412 -13.28 -11.59 3.63
N GLU A 413 -14.52 -11.68 3.14
CA GLU A 413 -15.71 -11.35 3.95
C GLU A 413 -16.65 -12.54 4.26
N THR A 414 -16.80 -13.50 3.35
CA THR A 414 -18.00 -14.36 3.36
C THR A 414 -17.88 -15.65 4.15
N ILE A 415 -16.69 -16.06 4.58
CA ILE A 415 -16.56 -17.35 5.27
C ILE A 415 -17.01 -17.24 6.74
N SER A 416 -16.90 -16.06 7.36
CA SER A 416 -17.31 -15.85 8.76
C SER A 416 -18.83 -15.74 8.94
N SER A 417 -19.61 -15.28 7.96
CA SER A 417 -21.08 -15.21 8.09
C SER A 417 -21.71 -16.61 8.16
N VAL A 418 -21.05 -17.63 7.61
CA VAL A 418 -21.50 -19.03 7.67
C VAL A 418 -21.35 -19.65 9.07
N LYS A 419 -20.69 -18.99 10.02
CA LYS A 419 -20.28 -19.60 11.31
C LYS A 419 -21.29 -19.55 12.46
N SER A 420 -22.41 -18.83 12.36
CA SER A 420 -23.41 -18.83 13.43
C SER A 420 -24.77 -19.24 12.91
N GLY A 421 -25.01 -20.55 12.90
CA GLY A 421 -26.33 -21.14 12.63
C GLY A 421 -26.60 -21.57 11.20
N MET A 422 -25.87 -21.10 10.18
CA MET A 422 -26.14 -21.31 8.73
C MET A 422 -25.87 -22.73 8.16
N TRP A 423 -26.16 -23.78 8.93
CA TRP A 423 -26.20 -25.13 8.38
C TRP A 423 -27.56 -25.30 7.71
N SER A 424 -27.61 -25.45 6.38
CA SER A 424 -28.87 -25.83 5.72
C SER A 424 -29.52 -27.01 6.45
N GLU A 425 -30.85 -27.07 6.53
CA GLU A 425 -31.58 -28.20 7.14
C GLU A 425 -31.08 -29.58 6.60
N ARG A 426 -30.56 -29.58 5.36
CA ARG A 426 -29.86 -30.73 4.72
C ARG A 426 -28.50 -31.06 5.35
N SER A 427 -27.68 -30.05 5.62
CA SER A 427 -26.44 -30.21 6.39
C SER A 427 -26.69 -30.64 7.85
N ARG A 428 -27.85 -30.26 8.42
CA ARG A 428 -28.26 -30.64 9.80
C ARG A 428 -28.74 -32.08 9.96
N SER A 429 -29.38 -32.64 8.92
CA SER A 429 -30.00 -33.97 8.93
C SER A 429 -29.06 -35.13 8.56
N ALA A 430 -27.95 -34.84 7.87
CA ALA A 430 -26.98 -35.85 7.45
C ALA A 430 -25.91 -36.21 8.51
N LEU A 431 -25.84 -35.50 9.65
CA LEU A 431 -24.82 -35.70 10.68
C LEU A 431 -25.46 -36.11 12.01
N ALA A 432 -24.99 -37.23 12.58
CA ALA A 432 -25.31 -37.62 13.94
C ALA A 432 -24.93 -36.50 14.93
N GLU A 433 -25.78 -36.30 15.94
CA GLU A 433 -25.73 -35.20 16.92
C GLU A 433 -24.36 -35.04 17.61
N GLU A 434 -23.60 -36.13 17.77
CA GLU A 434 -22.23 -36.15 18.34
C GLU A 434 -21.11 -35.63 17.41
N SER A 435 -21.29 -35.64 16.08
CA SER A 435 -20.27 -35.17 15.12
C SER A 435 -20.31 -33.66 14.86
N ARG A 436 -21.27 -32.96 15.46
CA ARG A 436 -21.57 -31.54 15.22
C ARG A 436 -20.55 -30.56 15.83
N SER A 437 -19.79 -30.98 16.84
CA SER A 437 -18.89 -30.09 17.59
C SER A 437 -17.43 -30.09 17.12
N LYS A 438 -17.07 -30.84 16.06
CA LYS A 438 -15.66 -31.11 15.67
C LYS A 438 -15.28 -30.76 14.21
N LEU A 439 -16.13 -30.08 13.43
CA LEU A 439 -15.78 -29.75 12.03
C LEU A 439 -15.04 -28.41 11.92
N ALA A 440 -13.75 -28.45 11.60
CA ALA A 440 -12.90 -27.26 11.45
C ALA A 440 -12.79 -26.83 9.97
N GLN A 441 -12.72 -25.51 9.71
CA GLN A 441 -12.33 -25.02 8.39
C GLN A 441 -10.81 -25.04 8.25
N ILE A 442 -10.32 -25.29 7.03
CA ILE A 442 -8.90 -25.20 6.72
C ILE A 442 -8.42 -23.76 6.95
N GLN A 443 -7.27 -23.61 7.59
CA GLN A 443 -6.68 -22.30 7.84
C GLN A 443 -6.41 -21.57 6.50
N PRO A 444 -6.78 -20.29 6.37
CA PRO A 444 -6.52 -19.55 5.14
C PRO A 444 -5.03 -19.39 4.86
N PHE A 445 -4.67 -19.50 3.58
CA PHE A 445 -3.31 -19.30 3.13
C PHE A 445 -3.04 -17.81 2.87
N SER A 446 -2.07 -17.24 3.58
CA SER A 446 -1.72 -15.81 3.47
C SER A 446 -0.24 -15.55 3.15
N ASN A 447 0.59 -16.60 3.18
CA ASN A 447 2.04 -16.52 3.01
C ASN A 447 2.43 -16.46 1.52
N LEU A 448 2.47 -15.26 0.95
CA LEU A 448 2.81 -15.04 -0.48
C LEU A 448 4.15 -14.32 -0.70
N GLY A 449 5.00 -14.27 0.33
CA GLY A 449 6.28 -13.60 0.27
C GLY A 449 6.19 -12.08 0.11
N PHE A 450 7.34 -11.42 0.19
CA PHE A 450 7.51 -9.98 0.06
C PHE A 450 8.95 -9.69 -0.39
N ASP A 451 9.19 -8.55 -1.05
CA ASP A 451 10.52 -8.15 -1.55
C ASP A 451 11.18 -9.17 -2.51
N VAL A 452 10.41 -10.04 -3.18
CA VAL A 452 10.95 -11.10 -4.06
C VAL A 452 11.69 -10.55 -5.29
N LEU A 453 11.42 -9.30 -5.66
CA LEU A 453 12.09 -8.57 -6.75
C LEU A 453 13.12 -7.56 -6.27
N ALA A 454 13.33 -7.45 -4.95
CA ALA A 454 14.18 -6.41 -4.39
C ALA A 454 15.64 -6.57 -4.84
N VAL A 455 16.24 -5.47 -5.28
CA VAL A 455 17.67 -5.42 -5.56
C VAL A 455 18.43 -5.44 -4.23
N LYS A 456 19.40 -6.35 -4.09
CA LYS A 456 20.19 -6.46 -2.87
C LYS A 456 21.12 -5.26 -2.72
N VAL A 457 21.03 -4.61 -1.56
CA VAL A 457 21.83 -3.44 -1.19
C VAL A 457 23.02 -3.86 -0.33
N SER A 458 24.18 -3.21 -0.53
CA SER A 458 25.39 -3.34 0.30
C SER A 458 25.79 -1.99 0.88
N LEU A 459 26.50 -2.01 2.02
CA LEU A 459 26.99 -0.81 2.74
C LEU A 459 28.47 -0.49 2.44
N ASP A 460 28.96 -0.96 1.29
CA ASP A 460 30.32 -0.76 0.78
C ASP A 460 30.47 0.55 -0.02
N SER A 461 29.60 1.52 0.24
CA SER A 461 29.51 2.80 -0.48
C SER A 461 29.16 2.68 -1.98
N SER A 462 28.73 1.51 -2.46
CA SER A 462 28.25 1.35 -3.85
C SER A 462 26.82 1.88 -4.06
N TRP A 463 26.06 2.06 -2.98
CA TRP A 463 24.71 2.60 -2.96
C TRP A 463 24.67 4.02 -2.39
N ASP A 464 23.78 4.85 -2.92
CA ASP A 464 23.60 6.25 -2.53
C ASP A 464 22.12 6.66 -2.52
N LEU A 465 21.83 7.86 -2.00
CA LEU A 465 20.47 8.41 -1.92
C LEU A 465 19.84 8.57 -3.29
N GLU A 466 20.62 8.90 -4.32
CA GLU A 466 20.16 9.01 -5.70
C GLU A 466 19.54 7.69 -6.17
N LYS A 467 20.28 6.57 -6.06
CA LYS A 467 19.80 5.25 -6.48
C LYS A 467 18.57 4.79 -5.71
N VAL A 468 18.56 4.98 -4.38
CA VAL A 468 17.44 4.47 -3.56
C VAL A 468 16.17 5.32 -3.66
N THR A 469 16.28 6.55 -4.18
CA THR A 469 15.12 7.41 -4.46
C THR A 469 14.64 7.27 -5.90
N GLU A 470 15.30 6.46 -6.73
CA GLU A 470 14.79 6.14 -8.06
C GLU A 470 13.49 5.34 -7.97
N LEU A 471 12.58 5.65 -8.89
CA LEU A 471 11.31 4.94 -9.01
C LEU A 471 11.49 3.45 -9.31
N SER A 472 12.56 3.07 -10.02
CA SER A 472 12.97 1.69 -10.28
C SER A 472 13.16 0.95 -8.94
N HIS A 473 14.05 1.44 -8.08
CA HIS A 473 14.36 0.84 -6.79
C HIS A 473 13.12 0.75 -5.89
N MET A 474 12.37 1.84 -5.75
CA MET A 474 11.16 1.86 -4.94
C MET A 474 10.09 0.88 -5.42
N ALA A 475 9.94 0.69 -6.74
CA ALA A 475 8.96 -0.24 -7.32
C ALA A 475 9.30 -1.71 -7.05
N HIS A 476 10.57 -2.04 -6.85
CA HIS A 476 11.05 -3.40 -6.60
C HIS A 476 11.05 -3.79 -5.12
N LEU A 477 10.82 -2.82 -4.22
CA LEU A 477 10.66 -3.05 -2.79
C LEU A 477 9.17 -3.22 -2.45
N GLY A 478 8.82 -4.40 -1.96
CA GLY A 478 7.49 -4.75 -1.48
C GLY A 478 6.83 -5.83 -2.32
N ARG A 479 5.60 -5.57 -2.76
CA ARG A 479 4.82 -6.52 -3.54
C ARG A 479 5.32 -6.60 -5.00
N PRO A 480 5.28 -7.78 -5.66
CA PRO A 480 5.77 -7.97 -7.02
C PRO A 480 5.10 -7.09 -8.08
N LEU A 481 3.82 -6.76 -7.89
CA LEU A 481 2.99 -6.03 -8.86
C LEU A 481 3.66 -4.77 -9.43
N PHE A 482 4.39 -4.01 -8.61
CA PHE A 482 4.94 -2.75 -9.07
C PHE A 482 6.25 -2.93 -9.85
N GLY A 483 7.15 -3.80 -9.38
CA GLY A 483 8.44 -4.07 -10.02
C GLY A 483 8.26 -4.67 -11.42
N THR A 484 7.45 -5.72 -11.54
CA THR A 484 7.20 -6.35 -12.85
C THR A 484 6.52 -5.40 -13.84
N ARG A 485 5.59 -4.56 -13.37
CA ARG A 485 4.97 -3.52 -14.22
C ARG A 485 5.97 -2.46 -14.65
N TYR A 486 6.90 -2.07 -13.78
CA TYR A 486 7.95 -1.13 -14.12
C TYR A 486 8.84 -1.69 -15.23
N ASP A 487 9.27 -2.94 -15.09
CA ASP A 487 10.17 -3.62 -16.03
C ASP A 487 9.52 -3.81 -17.40
N CYS A 488 8.31 -4.37 -17.42
CA CYS A 488 7.55 -4.63 -18.64
C CYS A 488 6.90 -3.36 -19.25
N GLY A 489 6.82 -2.29 -18.48
CA GLY A 489 6.21 -1.02 -18.86
C GLY A 489 7.09 -0.18 -19.79
N ASN A 490 6.45 0.53 -20.71
CA ASN A 490 7.12 1.56 -21.51
C ASN A 490 7.37 2.83 -20.66
N LYS A 491 7.97 3.86 -21.26
CA LYS A 491 8.25 5.14 -20.58
C LYS A 491 7.01 5.78 -19.95
N MET A 492 5.82 5.65 -20.57
CA MET A 492 4.57 6.18 -20.04
C MET A 492 4.14 5.41 -18.79
N VAL A 493 4.13 4.07 -18.85
CA VAL A 493 3.77 3.22 -17.71
C VAL A 493 4.66 3.49 -16.51
N ARG A 494 5.98 3.64 -16.74
CA ARG A 494 6.94 3.98 -15.69
C ARG A 494 6.65 5.36 -15.08
N ARG A 495 6.31 6.36 -15.89
CA ARG A 495 5.97 7.71 -15.40
C ARG A 495 4.67 7.74 -14.57
N CYS A 496 3.67 6.95 -14.95
CA CYS A 496 2.37 6.88 -14.27
C CYS A 496 2.32 5.84 -13.13
N LEU A 497 3.45 5.23 -12.75
CA LEU A 497 3.44 4.13 -11.78
C LEU A 497 3.01 4.60 -10.37
N LEU A 498 3.36 5.83 -9.98
CA LEU A 498 2.90 6.42 -8.72
C LEU A 498 1.39 6.69 -8.72
N ASP A 499 0.83 7.15 -9.84
CA ASP A 499 -0.62 7.34 -9.97
C ASP A 499 -1.35 6.00 -9.89
N TYR A 500 -0.78 4.96 -10.52
CA TYR A 500 -1.30 3.59 -10.41
C TYR A 500 -1.22 3.05 -8.98
N ALA A 501 -0.12 3.32 -8.27
CA ALA A 501 0.05 2.98 -6.86
C ALA A 501 -0.98 3.71 -5.98
N GLY A 502 -1.22 5.00 -6.23
CA GLY A 502 -2.26 5.79 -5.56
C GLY A 502 -3.68 5.28 -5.84
N LEU A 503 -3.98 4.90 -7.09
CA LEU A 503 -5.24 4.29 -7.47
C LEU A 503 -5.49 2.99 -6.71
N LYS A 504 -4.45 2.14 -6.59
CA LYS A 504 -4.53 0.89 -5.83
C LYS A 504 -4.67 1.14 -4.32
N LEU A 505 -4.00 2.15 -3.78
CA LEU A 505 -4.09 2.52 -2.36
C LEU A 505 -5.48 3.06 -1.99
N LEU A 506 -6.11 3.83 -2.87
CA LEU A 506 -7.41 4.47 -2.61
C LEU A 506 -8.63 3.64 -3.05
N MET A 507 -8.41 2.61 -3.87
CA MET A 507 -9.48 1.95 -4.64
C MET A 507 -10.33 2.98 -5.42
N ALA A 508 -9.68 4.01 -5.97
CA ALA A 508 -10.38 5.06 -6.70
C ALA A 508 -9.39 5.88 -7.53
N ASN A 509 -9.88 6.49 -8.61
CA ASN A 509 -9.11 7.53 -9.28
C ASN A 509 -9.19 8.82 -8.45
N VAL A 510 -8.03 9.32 -8.02
CA VAL A 510 -7.88 10.54 -7.22
C VAL A 510 -8.62 11.73 -7.83
N SER A 511 -8.52 11.92 -9.15
CA SER A 511 -9.12 13.09 -9.84
C SER A 511 -10.65 13.04 -9.91
N GLY A 512 -11.25 11.86 -9.68
CA GLY A 512 -12.69 11.66 -9.66
C GLY A 512 -13.33 11.82 -8.28
N LEU A 513 -12.52 11.97 -7.22
CA LEU A 513 -13.01 12.06 -5.84
C LEU A 513 -13.44 13.50 -5.51
N LYS A 514 -14.59 13.61 -4.84
CA LYS A 514 -15.04 14.88 -4.22
C LYS A 514 -14.46 15.07 -2.82
N GLU A 515 -14.34 13.97 -2.08
CA GLU A 515 -13.79 13.91 -0.74
C GLU A 515 -13.14 12.54 -0.51
N PHE A 516 -12.20 12.46 0.44
CA PHE A 516 -11.61 11.20 0.86
C PHE A 516 -12.47 10.54 1.95
N SER A 517 -12.80 9.26 1.74
CA SER A 517 -13.44 8.44 2.77
C SER A 517 -12.52 8.23 3.98
N LEU A 518 -13.10 7.81 5.10
CA LEU A 518 -12.33 7.51 6.29
C LEU A 518 -11.34 6.34 6.07
N ASP A 519 -11.74 5.33 5.30
CA ASP A 519 -10.87 4.21 4.90
C ASP A 519 -9.70 4.65 4.02
N GLN A 520 -9.93 5.57 3.09
CA GLN A 520 -8.89 6.14 2.22
C GLN A 520 -7.90 7.00 3.02
N LYS A 521 -8.40 7.80 3.97
CA LYS A 521 -7.58 8.59 4.90
C LYS A 521 -6.70 7.68 5.76
N PHE A 522 -7.29 6.60 6.29
CA PHE A 522 -6.57 5.58 7.04
C PHE A 522 -5.46 4.95 6.20
N ALA A 523 -5.76 4.53 4.98
CA ALA A 523 -4.80 3.88 4.07
C ALA A 523 -3.57 4.77 3.81
N CYS A 524 -3.80 6.05 3.48
CA CYS A 524 -2.73 7.01 3.23
C CYS A 524 -1.87 7.24 4.48
N LEU A 525 -2.50 7.46 5.64
CA LEU A 525 -1.78 7.68 6.90
C LEU A 525 -1.01 6.42 7.32
N ALA A 526 -1.62 5.25 7.25
CA ALA A 526 -1.02 3.99 7.69
C ALA A 526 0.22 3.61 6.86
N GLN A 527 0.30 4.07 5.61
CA GLN A 527 1.47 3.87 4.76
C GLN A 527 2.64 4.82 5.09
N ARG A 528 2.38 5.90 5.84
CA ARG A 528 3.36 6.92 6.23
C ARG A 528 3.80 6.75 7.68
N ILE A 529 2.86 6.41 8.56
CA ILE A 529 3.08 6.15 9.99
C ILE A 529 2.45 4.80 10.38
N PRO A 530 3.11 3.98 11.22
CA PRO A 530 2.71 2.60 11.47
C PRO A 530 1.43 2.53 12.33
N LEU A 531 0.27 2.60 11.69
CA LEU A 531 -1.05 2.44 12.31
C LEU A 531 -1.41 0.95 12.38
N GLU A 532 -1.29 0.38 13.58
CA GLU A 532 -1.65 -1.00 13.89
C GLU A 532 -3.02 -1.07 14.58
N PHE A 533 -3.87 -2.01 14.14
CA PHE A 533 -5.12 -2.32 14.83
C PHE A 533 -4.85 -2.94 16.20
N ASN A 534 -5.75 -2.72 17.14
CA ASN A 534 -5.70 -3.34 18.46
C ASN A 534 -5.92 -4.86 18.37
N SER A 535 -5.35 -5.60 19.32
CA SER A 535 -5.46 -7.07 19.40
C SER A 535 -6.84 -7.58 19.82
N GLU A 536 -7.69 -6.75 20.40
CA GLU A 536 -9.06 -7.10 20.81
C GLU A 536 -10.04 -6.90 19.67
N THR A 537 -10.25 -7.93 18.87
CA THR A 537 -11.17 -7.92 17.73
C THR A 537 -12.63 -7.85 18.18
N THR A 538 -13.26 -6.68 18.04
CA THR A 538 -14.72 -6.61 17.86
C THR A 538 -15.09 -7.00 16.43
N VAL A 539 -16.37 -7.33 16.19
CA VAL A 539 -16.88 -7.64 14.85
C VAL A 539 -16.60 -6.48 13.87
N ASP A 540 -16.83 -5.25 14.31
CA ASP A 540 -16.59 -4.04 13.50
C ASP A 540 -15.10 -3.87 13.15
N GLN A 541 -14.19 -4.13 14.10
CA GLN A 541 -12.76 -4.07 13.82
C GLN A 541 -12.33 -5.13 12.82
N SER A 542 -12.84 -6.36 12.94
CA SER A 542 -12.55 -7.44 11.98
C SER A 542 -13.00 -7.03 10.56
N ALA A 543 -14.18 -6.42 10.43
CA ALA A 543 -14.67 -5.89 9.16
C ALA A 543 -13.77 -4.77 8.59
N GLN A 544 -13.38 -3.80 9.43
CA GLN A 544 -12.47 -2.72 9.03
C GLN A 544 -11.10 -3.25 8.57
N GLN A 545 -10.52 -4.21 9.28
CA GLN A 545 -9.26 -4.84 8.89
C GLN A 545 -9.37 -5.57 7.54
N LYS A 546 -10.42 -6.38 7.38
CA LYS A 546 -10.71 -7.10 6.13
C LYS A 546 -10.85 -6.12 4.96
N LYS A 547 -11.59 -5.03 5.16
CA LYS A 547 -11.76 -3.98 4.14
C LYS A 547 -10.43 -3.33 3.76
N GLN A 548 -9.59 -3.00 4.74
CA GLN A 548 -8.27 -2.42 4.48
C GLN A 548 -7.34 -3.36 3.69
N VAL A 549 -7.42 -4.68 3.92
CA VAL A 549 -6.69 -5.69 3.13
C VAL A 549 -7.28 -5.81 1.72
N HIS A 550 -8.61 -5.83 1.60
CA HIS A 550 -9.30 -6.01 0.32
C HIS A 550 -9.14 -4.81 -0.61
N GLU A 551 -9.35 -3.59 -0.11
CA GLU A 551 -9.49 -2.37 -0.91
C GLU A 551 -8.26 -1.46 -0.84
N HIS A 552 -7.49 -1.49 0.24
CA HIS A 552 -6.53 -0.43 0.57
C HIS A 552 -5.09 -0.92 0.78
N MET A 553 -4.70 -2.01 0.10
CA MET A 553 -3.32 -2.50 0.02
C MET A 553 -2.69 -2.93 1.37
N ARG A 554 -3.46 -3.02 2.46
CA ARG A 554 -2.94 -3.47 3.76
C ARG A 554 -2.52 -4.95 3.67
N VAL A 555 -1.41 -5.32 4.29
CA VAL A 555 -0.88 -6.69 4.22
C VAL A 555 -1.48 -7.54 5.34
N CYS A 556 -1.97 -8.73 5.00
CA CYS A 556 -2.42 -9.75 5.94
C CYS A 556 -1.22 -10.60 6.37
N LEU A 557 -0.92 -10.65 7.67
CA LEU A 557 0.13 -11.51 8.23
C LEU A 557 -0.39 -12.89 8.62
N GLY A 558 -1.69 -12.98 8.91
CA GLY A 558 -2.34 -14.23 9.25
C GLY A 558 -3.84 -14.07 9.45
N VAL A 559 -4.56 -15.17 9.28
CA VAL A 559 -5.98 -15.30 9.58
C VAL A 559 -6.17 -16.59 10.35
N ASP A 560 -7.02 -16.58 11.36
CA ASP A 560 -7.46 -17.82 11.99
C ASP A 560 -8.38 -18.63 11.06
N SER A 561 -8.54 -19.93 11.33
CA SER A 561 -9.50 -20.77 10.61
C SER A 561 -10.95 -20.31 10.81
N ALA A 562 -11.19 -19.48 11.82
CA ALA A 562 -12.47 -18.86 12.11
C ALA A 562 -12.80 -17.65 11.23
N PHE A 563 -11.82 -17.08 10.51
CA PHE A 563 -11.95 -15.74 9.90
C PHE A 563 -12.45 -14.67 10.89
N GLU A 564 -12.28 -14.91 12.20
CA GLU A 564 -12.68 -13.98 13.26
C GLU A 564 -11.55 -12.99 13.50
N LYS A 565 -10.33 -13.51 13.57
CA LYS A 565 -9.11 -12.74 13.81
C LYS A 565 -8.24 -12.70 12.56
N MET A 566 -7.85 -11.49 12.21
CA MET A 566 -6.89 -11.21 11.16
C MET A 566 -5.78 -10.36 11.79
N GLU A 567 -4.53 -10.71 11.53
CA GLU A 567 -3.40 -9.85 11.85
C GLU A 567 -2.98 -9.11 10.59
N THR A 568 -2.93 -7.78 10.65
CA THR A 568 -2.66 -6.95 9.47
C THR A 568 -1.70 -5.82 9.76
N VAL A 569 -0.88 -5.47 8.77
CA VAL A 569 0.11 -4.40 8.86
C VAL A 569 0.13 -3.56 7.58
N SER A 570 0.45 -2.27 7.71
CA SER A 570 0.91 -1.47 6.58
C SER A 570 2.41 -1.69 6.42
N ALA A 571 2.79 -2.50 5.43
CA ALA A 571 4.17 -2.90 5.22
C ALA A 571 5.02 -1.73 4.66
N SER A 572 6.34 -1.82 4.86
CA SER A 572 7.31 -0.86 4.35
C SER A 572 7.36 -0.91 2.81
N GLU A 573 6.59 -0.06 2.13
CA GLU A 573 6.54 0.01 0.66
C GLU A 573 6.81 1.44 0.21
N PRO A 574 8.05 1.76 -0.17
CA PRO A 574 8.46 3.15 -0.43
C PRO A 574 7.65 3.79 -1.56
N LEU A 575 7.30 3.01 -2.59
CA LEU A 575 6.45 3.47 -3.69
C LEU A 575 5.05 3.89 -3.21
N LEU A 576 4.40 3.06 -2.37
CA LEU A 576 3.09 3.39 -1.80
C LEU A 576 3.19 4.59 -0.85
N SER A 577 4.32 4.73 -0.13
CA SER A 577 4.57 5.86 0.76
C SER A 577 4.80 7.18 0.01
N GLU A 578 5.42 7.16 -1.18
CA GLU A 578 5.45 8.33 -2.07
C GLU A 578 4.09 8.63 -2.71
N ALA A 579 3.34 7.59 -3.10
CA ALA A 579 1.97 7.78 -3.61
C ALA A 579 1.07 8.43 -2.54
N ALA A 580 1.16 7.96 -1.29
CA ALA A 580 0.47 8.57 -0.15
C ALA A 580 0.88 10.03 0.08
N TYR A 581 2.18 10.36 -0.03
CA TYR A 581 2.64 11.76 0.03
C TYR A 581 1.97 12.62 -1.04
N GLY A 582 1.92 12.14 -2.28
CA GLY A 582 1.29 12.88 -3.36
C GLY A 582 -0.22 13.09 -3.13
N ILE A 583 -0.93 12.06 -2.66
CA ILE A 583 -2.36 12.16 -2.29
C ILE A 583 -2.58 13.15 -1.14
N MET A 584 -1.68 13.15 -0.15
CA MET A 584 -1.76 14.05 1.01
C MET A 584 -1.33 15.48 0.69
N SER A 585 -0.66 15.70 -0.44
CA SER A 585 -0.14 17.02 -0.83
C SER A 585 -1.24 17.92 -1.40
N PRO A 586 -1.18 19.24 -1.19
CA PRO A 586 -2.14 20.18 -1.77
C PRO A 586 -2.11 20.16 -3.31
N SER A 587 -3.27 19.95 -3.94
CA SER A 587 -3.43 20.00 -5.39
C SER A 587 -4.83 20.51 -5.75
N PRO A 588 -4.97 21.36 -6.79
CA PRO A 588 -6.27 21.86 -7.24
C PRO A 588 -7.12 20.81 -7.97
N TYR A 589 -6.56 19.62 -8.25
CA TYR A 589 -7.22 18.55 -9.00
C TYR A 589 -7.65 17.37 -8.13
N GLN A 590 -7.50 17.47 -6.81
CA GLN A 590 -7.93 16.45 -5.86
C GLN A 590 -8.53 17.08 -4.60
N PRO A 591 -9.30 16.32 -3.80
CA PRO A 591 -9.81 16.81 -2.53
C PRO A 591 -8.69 17.26 -1.60
N SER A 592 -8.99 18.20 -0.70
CA SER A 592 -8.02 18.58 0.33
C SER A 592 -7.79 17.41 1.30
N PHE A 593 -6.53 17.22 1.69
CA PHE A 593 -6.14 16.24 2.70
C PHE A 593 -5.57 16.96 3.93
N ASN A 594 -6.40 17.12 4.96
CA ASN A 594 -5.97 17.64 6.25
C ASN A 594 -5.45 16.48 7.11
N ALA A 595 -4.14 16.26 7.15
CA ALA A 595 -3.57 15.09 7.81
C ALA A 595 -3.83 15.01 9.33
N PRO A 596 -3.70 16.10 10.10
CA PRO A 596 -4.10 16.12 11.51
C PRO A 596 -5.56 15.73 11.74
N GLU A 597 -6.49 16.33 10.98
CA GLU A 597 -7.90 16.03 11.10
C GLU A 597 -8.22 14.61 10.65
N ALA A 598 -7.60 14.15 9.56
CA ALA A 598 -7.71 12.77 9.09
C ALA A 598 -7.25 11.78 10.16
N LEU A 599 -6.13 12.05 10.84
CA LEU A 599 -5.65 11.21 11.94
C LEU A 599 -6.64 11.23 13.12
N GLN A 600 -7.20 12.38 13.46
CA GLN A 600 -8.20 12.51 14.52
C GLN A 600 -9.44 11.65 14.23
N TRP A 601 -9.95 11.70 13.00
CA TRP A 601 -11.07 10.86 12.57
C TRP A 601 -10.70 9.38 12.56
N VAL A 602 -9.48 9.04 12.15
CA VAL A 602 -8.97 7.68 12.21
C VAL A 602 -8.94 7.14 13.64
N LEU A 603 -8.43 7.92 14.60
CA LEU A 603 -8.37 7.53 16.01
C LEU A 603 -9.75 7.42 16.68
N ARG A 604 -10.79 8.02 16.09
CA ARG A 604 -12.18 7.92 16.53
C ARG A 604 -12.92 6.76 15.86
N GLY A 605 -12.65 6.52 14.58
CA GLY A 605 -13.38 5.54 13.77
C GLY A 605 -12.75 4.15 13.74
N PHE A 606 -11.45 4.03 13.99
CA PHE A 606 -10.73 2.76 14.03
C PHE A 606 -10.16 2.49 15.42
N SER A 607 -10.12 1.22 15.80
CA SER A 607 -9.45 0.78 17.03
C SER A 607 -7.98 0.50 16.75
N VAL A 608 -7.16 1.54 16.83
CA VAL A 608 -5.71 1.48 16.60
C VAL A 608 -4.89 1.84 17.83
N HIS A 609 -3.67 1.32 17.89
CA HIS A 609 -2.69 1.65 18.92
C HIS A 609 -2.22 3.11 18.80
N GLN A 610 -2.48 3.92 19.84
CA GLN A 610 -2.24 5.38 19.81
C GLN A 610 -0.85 5.77 20.34
N GLY A 611 -0.12 4.83 20.93
CA GLY A 611 1.08 5.13 21.72
C GLY A 611 0.73 5.55 23.16
N LYS A 612 1.75 5.86 23.98
CA LYS A 612 1.57 6.27 25.37
C LYS A 612 2.06 7.70 25.62
N ARG A 613 2.98 8.21 24.82
CA ARG A 613 3.70 9.46 25.07
C ARG A 613 3.56 10.51 23.97
N GLY A 614 2.80 10.24 22.91
CA GLY A 614 2.66 11.14 21.76
C GLY A 614 3.53 10.75 20.58
N GLU A 615 3.95 9.49 20.51
CA GLU A 615 4.80 8.93 19.46
C GLU A 615 4.14 9.09 18.09
N LEU A 616 2.84 8.80 18.00
CA LEU A 616 2.06 8.93 16.77
C LEU A 616 1.99 10.39 16.29
N LEU A 617 1.82 11.32 17.22
CA LEU A 617 1.78 12.75 16.94
C LEU A 617 3.14 13.25 16.44
N THR A 618 4.21 12.79 17.08
CA THR A 618 5.59 13.11 16.70
C THR A 618 5.94 12.57 15.32
N MET A 619 5.56 11.33 15.00
CA MET A 619 5.76 10.77 13.66
C MET A 619 4.97 11.55 12.60
N LEU A 620 3.75 12.00 12.90
CA LEU A 620 3.00 12.87 11.98
C LEU A 620 3.71 14.20 11.76
N LEU A 621 4.21 14.85 12.81
CA LEU A 621 4.99 16.10 12.72
C LEU A 621 6.24 15.93 11.85
N LEU A 622 7.02 14.86 12.07
CA LEU A 622 8.20 14.54 11.28
C LEU A 622 7.85 14.27 9.81
N THR A 623 6.75 13.57 9.56
CA THR A 623 6.24 13.29 8.20
C THR A 623 5.87 14.59 7.48
N LEU A 624 5.10 15.47 8.11
CA LEU A 624 4.70 16.75 7.52
C LEU A 624 5.88 17.71 7.33
N ALA A 625 6.85 17.70 8.25
CA ALA A 625 8.08 18.46 8.11
C ALA A 625 8.91 17.99 6.92
N ARG A 626 8.99 16.67 6.71
CA ARG A 626 9.63 16.09 5.52
C ARG A 626 8.92 16.55 4.26
N ASP A 627 7.60 16.48 4.25
CA ASP A 627 6.79 16.81 3.07
C ASP A 627 6.90 18.29 2.69
N LYS A 628 6.99 19.17 3.69
CA LYS A 628 7.31 20.59 3.51
C LYS A 628 8.72 20.78 2.92
N ALA A 629 9.72 20.05 3.43
CA ALA A 629 11.11 20.13 2.93
C ALA A 629 11.25 19.61 1.49
N VAL A 630 10.55 18.52 1.15
CA VAL A 630 10.50 17.97 -0.21
C VAL A 630 9.80 18.93 -1.16
N ALA A 631 8.65 19.49 -0.76
CA ALA A 631 7.93 20.47 -1.58
C ALA A 631 8.76 21.75 -1.83
N ALA A 632 9.55 22.18 -0.85
CA ALA A 632 10.42 23.35 -0.98
C ALA A 632 11.64 23.09 -1.88
N SER A 633 12.25 21.91 -1.78
CA SER A 633 13.45 21.55 -2.55
C SER A 633 13.15 21.00 -3.95
N GLY A 634 11.95 20.44 -4.16
CA GLY A 634 11.61 19.70 -5.38
C GLY A 634 12.34 18.35 -5.50
N SER A 635 12.85 17.80 -4.39
CA SER A 635 13.62 16.55 -4.37
C SER A 635 13.24 15.69 -3.15
N PRO A 636 13.15 14.36 -3.29
CA PRO A 636 12.98 13.45 -2.14
C PRO A 636 14.23 13.39 -1.24
N ILE A 637 15.38 13.88 -1.72
CA ILE A 637 16.63 14.01 -0.97
C ILE A 637 16.70 15.42 -0.38
N ILE A 638 16.59 15.51 0.96
CA ILE A 638 16.52 16.79 1.67
C ILE A 638 17.81 17.04 2.46
N SER A 639 18.16 18.32 2.63
CA SER A 639 19.25 18.72 3.53
C SER A 639 18.79 18.61 4.98
N LEU A 640 19.64 18.07 5.85
CA LEU A 640 19.42 18.01 7.29
C LEU A 640 19.03 19.38 7.87
N THR A 641 19.75 20.43 7.48
CA THR A 641 19.49 21.79 7.93
C THR A 641 18.11 22.28 7.47
N SER A 642 17.74 22.06 6.20
CA SER A 642 16.44 22.48 5.68
C SER A 642 15.26 21.72 6.30
N PHE A 643 15.50 20.47 6.71
CA PHE A 643 14.52 19.65 7.39
C PHE A 643 14.31 20.13 8.83
N LEU A 644 15.39 20.29 9.61
CA LEU A 644 15.30 20.70 11.01
C LEU A 644 14.94 22.18 11.19
N CYS A 645 15.55 23.07 10.41
CA CYS A 645 15.39 24.52 10.51
C CYS A 645 14.48 25.05 9.39
N GLY A 646 13.26 25.44 9.73
CA GLY A 646 12.24 26.02 8.84
C GLY A 646 11.14 25.04 8.41
N SER A 647 11.44 23.74 8.38
CA SER A 647 10.43 22.71 8.09
C SER A 647 9.88 22.09 9.37
N LEU A 648 10.72 21.45 10.20
CA LEU A 648 10.33 20.86 11.47
C LEU A 648 10.23 21.90 12.60
N PHE A 649 11.29 22.67 12.81
CA PHE A 649 11.34 23.73 13.82
C PHE A 649 11.32 25.12 13.19
N THR A 650 10.89 26.12 13.96
CA THR A 650 11.05 27.52 13.58
C THR A 650 12.52 27.88 13.44
N VAL A 651 12.78 28.97 12.71
CA VAL A 651 14.15 29.38 12.43
C VAL A 651 14.84 29.81 13.73
N ASP A 652 15.96 29.15 14.02
CA ASP A 652 16.78 29.38 15.22
C ASP A 652 18.26 29.55 14.81
N ASP A 653 18.96 30.49 15.46
CA ASP A 653 20.34 30.83 15.10
C ASP A 653 21.33 29.71 15.44
N THR A 654 21.04 28.88 16.43
CA THR A 654 21.86 27.70 16.76
C THR A 654 21.62 26.60 15.73
N LEU A 655 20.36 26.35 15.33
CA LEU A 655 20.07 25.39 14.26
C LEU A 655 20.65 25.79 12.90
N ARG A 656 20.78 27.10 12.61
CA ARG A 656 21.46 27.56 11.38
C ARG A 656 22.91 27.08 11.28
N GLN A 657 23.58 26.86 12.41
CA GLN A 657 24.94 26.33 12.46
C GLN A 657 25.06 24.90 11.91
N LEU A 658 23.96 24.15 11.81
CA LEU A 658 23.95 22.83 11.16
C LEU A 658 24.50 22.89 9.73
N SER A 659 24.28 24.00 9.01
CA SER A 659 24.84 24.19 7.66
C SER A 659 26.35 24.36 7.63
N ALA A 660 26.95 24.84 8.72
CA ALA A 660 28.40 24.98 8.86
C ALA A 660 29.04 23.68 9.38
N ASP A 661 28.39 23.01 10.33
CA ASP A 661 28.87 21.75 10.91
C ASP A 661 28.73 20.57 9.96
N PHE A 662 27.63 20.53 9.22
CA PHE A 662 27.26 19.43 8.34
C PHE A 662 26.80 19.95 6.96
N PRO A 663 27.67 20.65 6.21
CA PRO A 663 27.30 21.32 4.96
C PRO A 663 26.73 20.37 3.91
N ASN A 664 27.18 19.11 3.93
CA ASN A 664 26.78 18.09 2.98
C ASN A 664 25.78 17.08 3.56
N ALA A 665 25.24 17.32 4.76
CA ALA A 665 24.34 16.34 5.37
C ALA A 665 23.01 16.25 4.62
N LYS A 666 22.70 15.03 4.18
CA LYS A 666 21.49 14.70 3.42
C LYS A 666 20.73 13.56 4.10
N MET A 667 19.44 13.51 3.87
CA MET A 667 18.60 12.39 4.31
C MET A 667 17.46 12.16 3.33
N HIS A 668 16.92 10.95 3.37
CA HIS A 668 15.68 10.57 2.72
C HIS A 668 14.91 9.65 3.65
N PHE A 669 13.64 9.99 3.88
CA PHE A 669 12.65 9.06 4.41
C PHE A 669 11.28 9.47 3.89
N ASN A 670 10.35 8.52 3.80
CA ASN A 670 8.97 8.75 3.38
C ASN A 670 7.96 7.96 4.22
N HIS A 671 8.41 7.08 5.11
CA HIS A 671 7.53 6.43 6.08
C HIS A 671 8.29 5.98 7.33
N PHE A 672 7.54 5.52 8.32
CA PHE A 672 8.06 4.92 9.54
C PHE A 672 7.80 3.42 9.59
N VAL A 673 8.78 2.66 10.07
CA VAL A 673 8.67 1.24 10.39
C VAL A 673 8.71 1.07 11.91
N LYS A 674 7.75 0.31 12.45
CA LYS A 674 7.70 -0.02 13.88
C LYS A 674 8.54 -1.27 14.16
N THR A 675 9.55 -1.13 15.01
CA THR A 675 10.43 -2.22 15.45
C THR A 675 9.97 -2.75 16.81
N ARG A 676 9.86 -4.07 16.93
CA ARG A 676 9.46 -4.76 18.17
C ARG A 676 10.63 -5.39 18.93
N GLN A 677 11.80 -5.48 18.29
CA GLN A 677 13.01 -6.09 18.84
C GLN A 677 14.16 -5.10 18.82
N THR A 678 14.86 -4.97 19.95
CA THR A 678 16.00 -4.07 20.11
C THR A 678 17.19 -4.46 19.23
N ALA A 679 17.32 -5.74 18.84
CA ALA A 679 18.38 -6.21 17.94
C ALA A 679 18.37 -5.55 16.54
N VAL A 680 17.25 -4.96 16.12
CA VAL A 680 17.14 -4.21 14.86
C VAL A 680 17.77 -2.82 14.97
N ILE A 681 17.94 -2.31 16.20
CA ILE A 681 18.47 -0.99 16.50
C ILE A 681 20.00 -1.06 16.50
N LYS A 682 20.60 -1.30 15.33
CA LYS A 682 22.06 -1.29 15.10
C LYS A 682 22.41 -0.44 13.88
N ALA A 683 23.57 0.21 13.88
CA ALA A 683 24.02 1.09 12.79
C ALA A 683 23.78 0.54 11.38
N ASP A 684 24.25 -0.67 11.09
CA ASP A 684 24.11 -1.29 9.76
C ASP A 684 22.64 -1.57 9.40
N ARG A 685 21.82 -1.98 10.38
CA ARG A 685 20.39 -2.24 10.16
C ARG A 685 19.61 -0.95 9.93
N LEU A 686 19.96 0.14 10.62
CA LEU A 686 19.38 1.46 10.41
C LEU A 686 19.73 1.99 9.01
N LEU A 687 20.96 1.81 8.54
CA LEU A 687 21.36 2.17 7.17
C LEU A 687 20.58 1.36 6.11
N LEU A 688 20.38 0.05 6.33
CA LEU A 688 19.56 -0.79 5.45
C LEU A 688 18.07 -0.40 5.46
N LEU A 689 17.55 0.10 6.58
CA LEU A 689 16.19 0.67 6.61
C LEU A 689 16.13 2.01 5.89
N ALA A 690 17.18 2.83 6.00
CA ALA A 690 17.30 4.09 5.27
C ALA A 690 17.34 3.89 3.74
N THR A 691 17.88 2.77 3.25
CA THR A 691 17.85 2.45 1.81
C THR A 691 16.46 2.07 1.30
N ARG A 692 15.47 1.91 2.20
CA ARG A 692 14.03 1.83 1.88
C ARG A 692 13.32 3.18 2.09
N GLY A 693 14.01 4.24 2.48
CA GLY A 693 13.36 5.48 2.92
C GLY A 693 12.56 5.32 4.22
N ALA A 694 12.91 4.36 5.07
CA ALA A 694 12.23 4.12 6.34
C ALA A 694 12.95 4.82 7.51
N ALA A 695 12.21 5.62 8.26
CA ALA A 695 12.56 6.01 9.63
C ALA A 695 12.07 4.96 10.63
N VAL A 696 12.60 4.95 11.86
CA VAL A 696 12.32 3.89 12.84
C VAL A 696 11.51 4.42 14.01
N HIS A 697 10.43 3.72 14.32
CA HIS A 697 9.69 3.82 15.58
C HIS A 697 9.99 2.58 16.44
N ILE A 698 10.27 2.80 17.72
CA ILE A 698 10.61 1.76 18.68
C ILE A 698 9.39 1.50 19.54
N ALA A 699 8.85 0.27 19.47
CA ALA A 699 7.58 -0.05 20.11
C ALA A 699 7.61 -0.03 21.65
N ASN A 700 8.79 -0.10 22.26
CA ASN A 700 8.93 -0.19 23.71
C ASN A 700 8.96 1.20 24.35
N SER A 701 7.89 1.56 25.07
CA SER A 701 7.77 2.83 25.81
C SER A 701 8.81 2.99 26.93
N ASP A 702 9.41 1.90 27.40
CA ASP A 702 10.42 1.94 28.46
C ASP A 702 11.81 2.24 27.89
N PHE A 703 11.94 2.22 26.56
CA PHE A 703 13.14 2.63 25.87
C PHE A 703 13.33 4.15 26.02
N VAL A 704 14.60 4.55 26.11
CA VAL A 704 14.94 5.96 26.35
C VAL A 704 14.49 6.86 25.18
N VAL A 705 14.56 6.32 23.96
CA VAL A 705 14.16 6.97 22.72
C VAL A 705 12.90 6.30 22.13
N ASP A 706 12.03 7.08 21.51
CA ASP A 706 10.84 6.57 20.83
C ASP A 706 11.09 6.27 19.34
N GLY A 707 12.07 6.93 18.74
CA GLY A 707 12.43 6.65 17.35
C GLY A 707 13.75 7.25 16.92
N ILE A 708 14.15 6.83 15.71
CA ILE A 708 15.45 7.11 15.12
C ILE A 708 15.28 7.45 13.63
N ASN A 709 15.85 8.57 13.20
CA ASN A 709 15.95 8.94 11.80
C ASN A 709 17.44 9.03 11.42
N PRO A 710 17.96 8.11 10.60
CA PRO A 710 19.33 8.19 10.11
C PRO A 710 19.47 9.31 9.06
N PHE A 711 20.64 9.94 9.02
CA PHE A 711 21.06 10.82 7.94
C PHE A 711 22.49 10.48 7.53
N LEU A 712 22.91 11.01 6.39
CA LEU A 712 24.26 10.83 5.85
C LEU A 712 25.02 12.14 5.96
N CYS A 713 26.17 12.14 6.63
CA CYS A 713 26.84 13.38 7.08
C CYS A 713 27.63 14.10 5.99
N ASN A 714 28.40 13.34 5.21
CA ASN A 714 29.45 13.87 4.33
C ASN A 714 29.05 13.92 2.86
N ASN A 715 28.23 12.96 2.43
CA ASN A 715 27.73 12.81 1.06
C ASN A 715 26.49 11.88 1.06
N THR A 716 26.03 11.46 -0.11
CA THR A 716 24.82 10.63 -0.26
C THR A 716 25.06 9.12 -0.20
N THR A 717 26.29 8.64 0.00
CA THR A 717 26.63 7.20 -0.01
C THR A 717 26.30 6.50 1.31
N PHE A 718 25.76 5.28 1.23
CA PHE A 718 25.47 4.46 2.40
C PHE A 718 26.73 3.73 2.89
N SER A 719 27.25 4.17 4.04
CA SER A 719 28.31 3.49 4.77
C SER A 719 28.25 3.84 6.25
N ARG A 720 28.81 2.96 7.09
CA ARG A 720 28.87 3.17 8.55
C ARG A 720 29.61 4.45 8.92
N ASN A 721 30.68 4.79 8.19
CA ASN A 721 31.49 6.00 8.40
C ASN A 721 30.77 7.29 7.98
N ASN A 722 29.67 7.19 7.23
CA ASN A 722 28.88 8.34 6.79
C ASN A 722 27.58 8.50 7.59
N LEU A 723 27.33 7.62 8.57
CA LEU A 723 26.12 7.64 9.39
C LEU A 723 26.10 8.86 10.32
N GLY A 724 24.93 9.49 10.41
CA GLY A 724 24.54 10.39 11.49
C GLY A 724 23.16 10.01 12.02
N LEU A 725 22.86 10.38 13.27
CA LEU A 725 21.65 9.95 13.96
C LEU A 725 20.82 11.12 14.46
N ILE A 726 19.52 11.08 14.19
CA ILE A 726 18.50 11.85 14.91
C ILE A 726 17.77 10.90 15.84
N LEU A 727 17.94 11.09 17.14
CA LEU A 727 17.22 10.37 18.18
C LEU A 727 16.10 11.26 18.69
N TRP A 728 14.88 10.75 18.75
CA TRP A 728 13.76 11.52 19.29
C TRP A 728 12.96 10.76 20.33
N ARG A 729 12.41 11.52 21.28
CA ARG A 729 11.50 11.06 22.32
C ARG A 729 10.29 11.97 22.36
N ALA A 730 9.10 11.39 22.43
CA ALA A 730 7.86 12.09 22.70
C ALA A 730 7.58 12.07 24.20
N ASP A 731 7.14 13.19 24.76
CA ASP A 731 6.63 13.24 26.12
C ASP A 731 5.47 14.22 26.24
N ASN A 732 4.27 13.67 26.33
CA ASN A 732 3.06 14.45 26.52
C ASN A 732 2.79 14.77 27.99
N ASN A 733 3.61 14.35 28.96
CA ASN A 733 3.29 14.62 30.35
C ASN A 733 3.33 16.14 30.63
N PRO A 734 2.24 16.75 31.16
CA PRO A 734 2.19 18.19 31.46
C PRO A 734 3.26 18.67 32.44
N ARG A 735 3.89 17.76 33.19
CA ARG A 735 5.04 18.06 34.07
C ARG A 735 6.26 18.54 33.29
N PHE A 736 6.38 18.21 32.00
CA PHE A 736 7.42 18.76 31.14
C PHE A 736 6.99 20.15 30.68
N THR A 737 7.70 21.17 31.16
CA THR A 737 7.41 22.59 30.88
C THR A 737 8.32 23.10 29.76
N GLY A 738 8.31 24.43 29.54
CA GLY A 738 9.26 25.08 28.63
C GLY A 738 10.73 25.00 29.05
N THR A 739 11.04 24.49 30.25
CA THR A 739 12.43 24.35 30.72
C THR A 739 12.99 22.96 30.39
N PRO A 740 14.13 22.85 29.68
CA PRO A 740 14.69 21.56 29.30
C PRO A 740 15.14 20.70 30.48
N HIS A 741 14.66 19.45 30.55
CA HIS A 741 15.14 18.46 31.51
C HIS A 741 16.44 17.80 31.02
N ARG A 742 17.58 18.45 31.25
CA ARG A 742 18.89 18.07 30.67
C ARG A 742 19.30 16.61 30.89
N ALA A 743 18.93 16.00 32.02
CA ALA A 743 19.27 14.60 32.30
C ALA A 743 18.69 13.61 31.27
N LEU A 744 17.57 13.93 30.60
CA LEU A 744 17.00 13.04 29.58
C LEU A 744 17.94 12.91 28.38
N PHE A 745 18.61 13.99 27.98
CA PHE A 745 19.57 13.94 26.87
C PHE A 745 20.79 13.07 27.21
N GLY A 746 21.19 13.01 28.48
CA GLY A 746 22.26 12.13 28.96
C GLY A 746 21.91 10.65 28.77
N LEU A 747 20.64 10.27 28.93
CA LEU A 747 20.19 8.88 28.74
C LEU A 747 20.11 8.49 27.25
N MET A 748 19.90 9.46 26.35
CA MET A 748 19.81 9.23 24.90
C MET A 748 21.21 9.04 24.27
N ASP A 749 22.00 8.13 24.83
CA ASP A 749 23.34 7.81 24.34
C ASP A 749 23.27 6.63 23.35
N PRO A 750 23.77 6.77 22.10
CA PRO A 750 23.69 5.74 21.08
C PRO A 750 24.43 4.44 21.43
N TYR A 751 25.44 4.50 22.29
CA TYR A 751 26.15 3.32 22.78
C TYR A 751 25.33 2.60 23.86
N PHE A 752 24.80 3.35 24.84
CA PHE A 752 23.95 2.81 25.90
C PHE A 752 22.67 2.14 25.36
N ILE A 753 22.06 2.72 24.33
CA ILE A 753 20.86 2.16 23.69
C ILE A 753 21.19 1.05 22.67
N GLY A 754 22.47 0.73 22.45
CA GLY A 754 22.92 -0.37 21.60
C GLY A 754 22.88 -0.13 20.09
N VAL A 755 22.76 1.14 19.65
CA VAL A 755 22.87 1.51 18.23
C VAL A 755 24.30 1.36 17.73
N LEU A 756 25.26 1.81 18.55
CA LEU A 756 26.70 1.71 18.33
C LEU A 756 27.28 0.70 19.32
N ASP A 757 28.25 -0.09 18.87
CA ASP A 757 28.86 -1.14 19.70
C ASP A 757 30.10 -0.60 20.45
N GLU A 758 30.11 -0.67 21.80
CA GLU A 758 31.31 -0.38 22.63
C GLU A 758 32.24 -1.60 22.74
N GLU A 759 31.67 -2.82 22.75
CA GLU A 759 32.43 -4.06 22.88
C GLU A 759 33.24 -4.34 21.60
N GLY A 760 34.56 -4.36 21.73
CA GLY A 760 35.48 -4.52 20.60
C GLY A 760 35.92 -3.22 19.92
N ASN A 761 35.45 -2.05 20.38
CA ASN A 761 35.95 -0.70 20.02
C ASN A 761 36.04 -0.41 18.50
N VAL A 762 34.99 -0.78 17.74
CA VAL A 762 34.98 -0.61 16.28
C VAL A 762 34.26 0.68 15.82
N ASP A 763 33.30 1.20 16.61
CA ASP A 763 32.48 2.35 16.19
C ASP A 763 33.00 3.70 16.66
N SER A 764 33.36 4.54 15.69
CA SER A 764 33.63 5.96 15.94
C SER A 764 32.34 6.71 16.27
N ALA A 765 32.45 7.73 17.13
CA ALA A 765 31.34 8.62 17.44
C ALA A 765 30.80 9.27 16.16
N VAL A 766 29.48 9.23 15.99
CA VAL A 766 28.79 9.81 14.82
C VAL A 766 28.13 11.14 15.18
N PRO A 767 27.94 12.07 14.22
CA PRO A 767 27.10 13.24 14.41
C PRO A 767 25.72 12.89 14.98
N LEU A 768 25.32 13.59 16.04
CA LEU A 768 24.17 13.20 16.84
C LEU A 768 23.22 14.38 17.11
N ILE A 769 21.94 14.21 16.81
CA ILE A 769 20.88 15.16 17.12
C ILE A 769 19.89 14.47 18.06
N LYS A 770 19.72 15.00 19.26
CA LYS A 770 18.79 14.50 20.27
C LYS A 770 17.62 15.46 20.37
N ILE A 771 16.40 14.94 20.24
CA ILE A 771 15.18 15.74 20.24
C ILE A 771 14.24 15.21 21.33
N VAL A 772 13.76 16.10 22.20
CA VAL A 772 12.66 15.81 23.11
C VAL A 772 11.47 16.69 22.74
N PHE A 773 10.36 16.05 22.39
CA PHE A 773 9.09 16.68 22.10
C PHE A 773 8.21 16.68 23.35
N ALA A 774 8.28 17.75 24.13
CA ALA A 774 7.41 17.98 25.30
C ALA A 774 6.08 18.61 24.86
N LEU A 775 5.29 17.88 24.06
CA LEU A 775 4.14 18.46 23.32
C LEU A 775 2.99 18.89 24.24
N GLY A 776 2.91 18.32 25.44
CA GLY A 776 1.91 18.67 26.47
C GLY A 776 2.21 19.96 27.25
N ALA A 777 3.34 20.62 27.02
CA ALA A 777 3.70 21.85 27.73
C ALA A 777 2.77 23.02 27.37
N GLU A 778 2.25 23.73 28.37
CA GLU A 778 1.34 24.86 28.18
C GLU A 778 2.01 26.07 27.52
N VAL A 779 3.28 26.31 27.84
CA VAL A 779 4.06 27.44 27.31
C VAL A 779 4.97 26.93 26.19
N PRO A 780 4.69 27.30 24.92
CA PRO A 780 5.54 26.88 23.82
C PRO A 780 6.93 27.47 23.93
N SER A 781 7.95 26.63 23.73
CA SER A 781 9.34 27.09 23.66
C SER A 781 10.21 26.12 22.87
N LEU A 782 11.23 26.68 22.22
CA LEU A 782 12.26 25.92 21.52
C LEU A 782 13.60 26.27 22.15
N SER A 783 14.29 25.27 22.70
CA SER A 783 15.65 25.41 23.22
C SER A 783 16.58 24.51 22.45
N VAL A 784 17.65 25.09 21.90
CA VAL A 784 18.62 24.40 21.07
C VAL A 784 19.99 24.62 21.67
N THR A 785 20.70 23.53 21.97
CA THR A 785 22.07 23.57 22.48
C THR A 785 22.98 22.80 21.53
N ARG A 786 24.00 23.47 21.00
CA ARG A 786 25.09 22.83 20.25
C ARG A 786 26.25 22.53 21.20
N LYS A 787 26.70 21.28 21.23
CA LYS A 787 27.88 20.82 21.96
C LYS A 787 28.99 20.49 20.96
N PRO A 788 30.19 21.10 21.08
CA PRO A 788 31.33 20.70 20.27
C PRO A 788 31.80 19.28 20.66
N PRO A 789 32.62 18.62 19.81
CA PRO A 789 33.22 17.34 20.14
C PRO A 789 33.95 17.41 21.49
N SER A 790 33.77 16.39 22.32
CA SER A 790 34.39 16.29 23.65
C SER A 790 35.11 14.95 23.82
N SER A 791 35.82 14.78 24.94
CA SER A 791 36.38 13.49 25.32
C SER A 791 35.32 12.44 25.64
N GLU A 792 34.11 12.86 26.02
CA GLU A 792 32.98 11.96 26.33
C GLU A 792 32.30 11.47 25.04
N TYR A 793 32.21 12.31 24.03
CA TYR A 793 31.66 11.95 22.72
C TYR A 793 32.34 12.76 21.62
N ASN A 794 33.17 12.08 20.83
CA ASN A 794 34.09 12.73 19.87
C ASN A 794 33.41 13.15 18.55
N ALA A 795 32.21 13.72 18.63
CA ALA A 795 31.47 14.28 17.50
C ALA A 795 30.55 15.42 17.97
N VAL A 796 30.12 16.27 17.03
CA VAL A 796 29.19 17.38 17.33
C VAL A 796 27.83 16.81 17.73
N VAL A 797 27.27 17.34 18.83
CA VAL A 797 25.95 16.96 19.34
C VAL A 797 25.01 18.17 19.40
N TYR A 798 23.79 17.99 18.90
CA TYR A 798 22.70 18.96 19.08
C TYR A 798 21.66 18.40 20.04
N GLU A 799 21.27 19.18 21.04
CA GLU A 799 20.17 18.87 21.97
C GLU A 799 19.04 19.87 21.73
N ILE A 800 17.87 19.35 21.34
CA ILE A 800 16.70 20.15 20.97
C ILE A 800 15.55 19.79 21.92
N TRP A 801 15.09 20.78 22.68
CA TRP A 801 13.89 20.69 23.49
C TRP A 801 12.77 21.49 22.81
N CYS A 802 11.74 20.80 22.35
CA CYS A 802 10.56 21.42 21.76
C CYS A 802 9.38 21.26 22.73
N ALA A 803 9.02 22.32 23.43
CA ALA A 803 7.89 22.35 24.33
C ALA A 803 6.67 22.96 23.65
N GLY A 804 5.51 22.30 23.82
CA GLY A 804 4.22 22.76 23.34
C GLY A 804 3.99 22.49 21.85
N LEU A 805 2.73 22.20 21.51
CA LEU A 805 2.29 22.00 20.13
C LEU A 805 1.83 23.33 19.51
N SER A 806 2.78 24.12 19.00
CA SER A 806 2.51 25.49 18.54
C SER A 806 3.28 25.87 17.27
N PRO A 807 2.70 26.70 16.38
CA PRO A 807 3.40 27.29 15.24
C PRO A 807 4.66 28.08 15.62
N LEU A 808 4.76 28.55 16.87
CA LEU A 808 5.94 29.27 17.38
C LEU A 808 7.20 28.39 17.42
N CYS A 809 7.03 27.08 17.55
CA CYS A 809 8.13 26.11 17.63
C CYS A 809 8.12 25.16 16.44
N LEU A 810 6.93 24.80 15.94
CA LEU A 810 6.69 23.79 14.91
C LEU A 810 5.92 24.42 13.73
N PRO A 811 6.60 24.83 12.64
CA PRO A 811 5.98 25.54 11.52
C PRO A 811 4.90 24.75 10.76
N VAL A 812 4.80 23.45 10.98
CA VAL A 812 3.77 22.56 10.39
C VAL A 812 2.47 22.53 11.21
N VAL A 813 2.48 23.11 12.41
CA VAL A 813 1.30 23.22 13.27
C VAL A 813 0.56 24.51 12.90
N GLU A 814 -0.44 24.42 12.03
CA GLU A 814 -1.29 25.58 11.70
C GLU A 814 -2.46 25.71 12.70
N SER A 815 -2.81 26.94 13.03
CA SER A 815 -3.91 27.25 13.95
C SER A 815 -5.25 26.71 13.43
N GLY A 816 -5.95 25.93 14.25
CA GLY A 816 -7.28 25.41 13.96
C GLY A 816 -7.35 24.02 13.30
N LEU A 817 -6.21 23.42 12.92
CA LEU A 817 -6.18 22.12 12.22
C LEU A 817 -6.29 20.88 13.14
N GLY A 818 -7.19 20.83 14.12
CA GLY A 818 -7.42 19.61 14.93
C GLY A 818 -6.24 19.13 15.82
N TRP A 819 -5.08 19.77 15.77
CA TRP A 819 -3.87 19.45 16.55
C TRP A 819 -4.12 19.37 18.06
N ASN A 820 -4.91 20.29 18.63
CA ASN A 820 -5.24 20.28 20.05
C ASN A 820 -6.06 19.04 20.44
N GLU A 821 -6.93 18.58 19.55
CA GLU A 821 -7.74 17.40 19.79
C GLU A 821 -6.89 16.12 19.65
N LEU A 822 -5.95 16.09 18.71
CA LEU A 822 -4.95 15.02 18.64
C LEU A 822 -4.07 14.96 19.89
N LEU A 823 -3.60 16.11 20.37
CA LEU A 823 -2.84 16.18 21.63
C LEU A 823 -3.68 15.62 22.79
N ARG A 824 -4.95 16.02 22.87
CA ARG A 824 -5.89 15.49 23.88
C ARG A 824 -6.07 13.97 23.78
N MET A 825 -6.17 13.43 22.56
CA MET A 825 -6.28 11.98 22.32
C MET A 825 -5.00 11.23 22.65
N SER A 826 -3.84 11.89 22.53
CA SER A 826 -2.53 11.30 22.76
C SER A 826 -2.11 11.25 24.23
N TYR A 827 -2.86 11.88 25.14
CA TYR A 827 -2.71 11.60 26.57
C TYR A 827 -3.17 10.16 26.86
N PRO A 828 -2.49 9.44 27.76
CA PRO A 828 -2.99 8.15 28.22
C PRO A 828 -4.44 8.30 28.68
N ARG A 829 -5.39 7.72 27.95
CA ARG A 829 -6.78 7.66 28.43
C ARG A 829 -6.74 6.93 29.78
N ARG A 830 -7.41 7.47 30.81
CA ARG A 830 -7.78 6.70 32.00
C ARG A 830 -8.79 5.62 31.57
N THR A 831 -8.31 4.60 30.90
CA THR A 831 -9.05 3.40 30.53
C THR A 831 -8.16 2.22 30.83
N SER A 832 -8.55 1.50 31.88
CA SER A 832 -8.23 0.12 32.22
C SER A 832 -6.86 -0.40 31.78
N SER A 833 -6.02 -0.66 32.78
CA SER A 833 -5.14 -1.83 32.79
C SER A 833 -5.83 -3.00 32.10
N TYR A 834 -5.27 -3.42 30.97
CA TYR A 834 -5.57 -4.66 30.30
C TYR A 834 -5.19 -5.83 31.22
N MET A 835 -6.16 -6.32 31.99
CA MET A 835 -6.31 -7.73 32.36
C MET A 835 -7.80 -8.05 32.31
N GLY A 836 -8.13 -9.25 31.85
CA GLY A 836 -9.45 -9.63 31.37
C GLY A 836 -10.62 -9.37 32.32
N ARG A 837 -11.81 -9.24 31.71
CA ARG A 837 -13.17 -9.21 32.30
C ARG A 837 -13.28 -8.52 33.67
N ASP A 838 -14.06 -7.44 33.76
CA ASP A 838 -15.39 -7.58 34.34
C ASP A 838 -16.22 -6.30 34.17
N VAL A 839 -17.51 -6.50 34.28
CA VAL A 839 -18.60 -5.57 34.11
C VAL A 839 -18.65 -4.54 35.26
N HIS A 840 -19.17 -3.36 34.95
CA HIS A 840 -19.69 -2.32 35.86
C HIS A 840 -18.69 -1.36 36.54
N GLY A 841 -18.83 -0.08 36.18
CA GLY A 841 -18.21 1.06 36.85
C GLY A 841 -18.72 1.24 38.29
N GLU A 842 -17.87 1.87 39.10
CA GLU A 842 -17.97 2.17 40.54
C GLU A 842 -17.78 0.98 41.51
N LEU A 843 -18.45 -0.18 41.34
CA LEU A 843 -18.29 -1.30 42.28
C LEU A 843 -16.90 -1.96 42.22
N GLY A 844 -16.30 -2.08 41.04
CA GLY A 844 -14.96 -2.66 40.88
C GLY A 844 -13.82 -1.80 41.46
N ARG A 845 -14.03 -0.48 41.63
CA ARG A 845 -13.02 0.42 42.20
C ARG A 845 -12.94 0.29 43.73
N VAL A 846 -14.04 -0.08 44.38
CA VAL A 846 -14.08 -0.32 45.83
C VAL A 846 -13.43 -1.66 46.21
N MET A 847 -13.43 -2.65 45.31
CA MET A 847 -12.85 -3.98 45.57
C MET A 847 -11.32 -4.03 45.50
N ASN A 848 -10.64 -2.96 45.09
CA ASN A 848 -9.18 -2.90 45.05
C ASN A 848 -8.64 -1.60 45.68
N PRO A 849 -8.79 -1.44 47.01
CA PRO A 849 -8.55 -0.17 47.70
C PRO A 849 -7.09 0.30 47.57
N GLY A 850 -6.90 1.59 47.25
CA GLY A 850 -5.60 2.27 47.27
C GLY A 850 -4.69 2.12 46.02
N VAL A 851 -5.17 1.51 44.94
CA VAL A 851 -4.35 1.19 43.76
C VAL A 851 -4.17 2.35 42.77
N ALA A 852 -5.03 3.37 42.81
CA ALA A 852 -4.90 4.56 41.97
C ALA A 852 -5.46 5.80 42.68
N SER A 853 -5.11 6.99 42.20
CA SER A 853 -5.49 8.27 42.80
C SER A 853 -6.95 8.71 42.53
N ASP A 854 -7.78 7.84 41.93
CA ASP A 854 -9.19 8.12 41.65
C ASP A 854 -10.03 7.89 42.91
N ASP A 855 -10.92 8.82 43.23
CA ASP A 855 -11.75 8.84 44.45
C ASP A 855 -12.48 7.53 44.76
N GLY A 856 -12.87 6.76 43.72
CA GLY A 856 -13.57 5.48 43.88
C GLY A 856 -12.77 4.38 44.59
N TYR A 857 -11.44 4.51 44.68
CA TYR A 857 -10.55 3.54 45.37
C TYR A 857 -10.36 3.82 46.87
N TRP A 858 -10.82 4.98 47.35
CA TRP A 858 -10.55 5.47 48.71
C TRP A 858 -11.83 5.71 49.53
N LYS A 859 -12.92 6.11 48.86
CA LYS A 859 -14.19 6.53 49.49
C LYS A 859 -14.84 5.52 50.43
N ALA A 860 -14.53 4.23 50.33
CA ALA A 860 -15.12 3.20 51.18
C ALA A 860 -14.42 2.99 52.54
N TRP A 861 -13.18 3.47 52.70
CA TRP A 861 -12.35 3.14 53.89
C TRP A 861 -11.43 4.28 54.36
N VAL A 862 -11.37 5.40 53.62
CA VAL A 862 -10.64 6.62 54.03
C VAL A 862 -11.64 7.73 54.31
N CYS A 863 -11.66 8.24 55.54
CA CYS A 863 -12.43 9.43 55.88
C CYS A 863 -11.81 10.65 55.20
N SER A 864 -12.65 11.44 54.53
CA SER A 864 -12.30 12.71 53.88
C SER A 864 -11.51 13.62 54.83
N GLY A 865 -10.19 13.74 54.64
CA GLY A 865 -9.36 14.56 55.52
C GLY A 865 -7.84 14.55 55.30
N VAL A 866 -7.28 13.93 54.25
CA VAL A 866 -5.84 14.03 53.97
C VAL A 866 -5.62 14.77 52.63
N PRO A 867 -4.82 15.85 52.58
CA PRO A 867 -4.55 16.59 51.35
C PRO A 867 -3.74 15.74 50.36
N SER A 868 -4.06 15.89 49.07
CA SER A 868 -3.28 15.35 47.96
C SER A 868 -2.04 16.19 47.72
N ASP A 869 -0.89 15.53 47.53
CA ASP A 869 0.28 16.08 46.83
C ASP A 869 0.25 15.70 45.34
#